data_AF-A0A699KAD4-F1
#
_entry.id   AF-A0A699KAD4-F1
#
_cell.length_a   1.000
_cell.length_b   1.000
_cell.length_c   1.000
_cell.angle_alpha   90.00
_cell.angle_beta   90.00
_cell.angle_gamma   90.00
#
_symmetry.space_group_name_H-M   'P 1'
#
loop_
_entity.id
_entity.type
_entity.pdbx_description
1 polymer ?
#
loop_
_entity_poly.entity_id
_entity_poly.type
_entity_poly.pdbx_seq_one_letter_code
_entity_poly.pdbx_strand_id
1 'polypeptide(L)'
;MGDGPVGHLVPGWITEAGLQDRVTWHGSVPYETTRAAYLTHDLFMLCSLRDTYANQYMESMALGLPILTLDHHGAADFIPAAAGIKVPVQAAEATTAALARAVEYLYDHPAELEQMGRAGFAFAANYTLTKLVSGLYQQAALAAPELAGLALQPQTTQAFRTVVVDDGSTDETAAALARDFPEVEVVTGDGNLFWTAGVNAGIRRALALGADRVMTLNNDVIAAPDFVARMLTTAEQHPTAVLGALEFDADTGEVIYGGERLDFRTNTRYDLLEELPAEQRCGLHPVTYLPGRGLLIPKAVIDKIGLFDEKRLPHYLADFDYTSVARRAGFPVYCNYDAHLSTYPEESGQTLTRKQRSLKGYYQHLFSIRGGLALAGLSGGPGLGACTTHHLSGEAVLVIDRGGTYKGTYRSHSSGTACIRVATTEPVVLEGCLLTGPGNLIEAGEGADLTVRNCRGQGLEPTADKEAPGRFLDVYRPRRLVVEHNILTQTSGIVINRWAGNSGPNQTLTVRYNRARNIDGRWRQGQGSTRSSFLLLNTVQHLAGIEIAYNEVVNTPDQSLVEDNINLYNSSGTAASPLHVHDNFVRGAYPLPATVATFTGTGLTSDGDAQTADEAASFIEADHNQFVATGNAAMNLAAGHDIYYHDNRAVTSGYLPDGQRFRAGHAGLGVFNYYHQPASVFFNNRVARNVVGYVAWGGHDPAPDRQDLSPDACAPCTGTVHLPAPITPATEEQEWKSWQQKLRQQHVVVGPLPAPKAARH
;
A
#
# COMPACT_ATOMS: atom_id res chain seq x y z
N MET A 1 25.90 28.14 -18.22
CA MET A 1 25.27 26.96 -18.86
C MET A 1 23.78 26.98 -18.55
N GLY A 2 22.93 26.45 -19.45
CA GLY A 2 21.46 26.48 -19.37
C GLY A 2 20.85 27.60 -20.22
N ASP A 3 19.67 27.39 -20.82
CA ASP A 3 19.05 28.40 -21.69
C ASP A 3 18.19 29.41 -20.91
N GLY A 4 17.40 28.97 -19.92
CA GLY A 4 16.50 29.86 -19.17
C GLY A 4 15.52 30.68 -20.05
N PRO A 5 14.62 31.47 -19.45
CA PRO A 5 13.63 32.24 -20.22
C PRO A 5 14.22 33.36 -21.09
N VAL A 6 15.44 33.81 -20.77
CA VAL A 6 16.11 34.95 -21.39
C VAL A 6 17.45 34.59 -22.06
N GLY A 7 17.80 33.31 -22.20
CA GLY A 7 19.10 32.88 -22.74
C GLY A 7 19.40 33.38 -24.15
N HIS A 8 18.37 33.61 -24.96
CA HIS A 8 18.51 34.17 -26.30
C HIS A 8 19.10 35.60 -26.29
N LEU A 9 19.06 36.32 -25.17
CA LEU A 9 19.62 37.67 -25.01
C LEU A 9 21.07 37.67 -24.51
N VAL A 10 21.51 36.58 -23.86
CA VAL A 10 22.80 36.51 -23.15
C VAL A 10 24.02 36.70 -24.07
N PRO A 11 24.09 36.12 -25.29
CA PRO A 11 25.19 36.40 -26.22
C PRO A 11 25.31 37.89 -26.61
N GLY A 12 24.17 38.59 -26.67
CA GLY A 12 24.12 40.03 -26.90
C GLY A 12 24.75 40.81 -25.75
N TRP A 13 24.36 40.52 -24.51
CA TRP A 13 24.92 41.16 -23.32
C TRP A 13 26.43 40.93 -23.15
N ILE A 14 26.92 39.73 -23.47
CA ILE A 14 28.37 39.43 -23.46
C ILE A 14 29.11 40.32 -24.48
N THR A 15 28.50 40.54 -25.65
CA THR A 15 29.07 41.38 -26.70
C THR A 15 29.09 42.85 -26.31
N GLU A 16 27.98 43.36 -25.78
CA GLU A 16 27.84 44.74 -25.31
C GLU A 16 28.81 45.07 -24.16
N ALA A 17 29.06 44.10 -23.28
CA ALA A 17 30.00 44.24 -22.17
C ALA A 17 31.48 44.05 -22.57
N GLY A 18 31.78 43.64 -23.82
CA GLY A 18 33.15 43.39 -24.28
C GLY A 18 33.81 42.18 -23.61
N LEU A 19 33.04 41.15 -23.27
CA LEU A 19 33.48 39.99 -22.48
C LEU A 19 33.64 38.70 -23.29
N GLN A 20 33.67 38.78 -24.63
CA GLN A 20 33.72 37.61 -25.52
C GLN A 20 34.96 36.73 -25.28
N ASP A 21 36.08 37.33 -24.87
CA ASP A 21 37.33 36.63 -24.58
C ASP A 21 37.38 36.05 -23.15
N ARG A 22 36.35 36.30 -22.33
CA ARG A 22 36.31 35.95 -20.90
C ARG A 22 35.10 35.12 -20.49
N VAL A 23 34.00 35.19 -21.24
CA VAL A 23 32.74 34.51 -20.93
C VAL A 23 32.33 33.63 -22.10
N THR A 24 32.33 32.32 -21.89
CA THR A 24 31.83 31.35 -22.88
C THR A 24 30.38 30.98 -22.55
N TRP A 25 29.47 31.27 -23.49
CA TRP A 25 28.07 30.85 -23.38
C TRP A 25 27.84 29.51 -24.07
N HIS A 26 27.45 28.49 -23.29
CA HIS A 26 27.20 27.15 -23.79
C HIS A 26 25.71 26.84 -24.06
N GLY A 27 24.78 27.67 -23.58
CA GLY A 27 23.34 27.34 -23.60
C GLY A 27 23.01 26.04 -22.86
N SER A 28 21.89 25.41 -23.20
CA SER A 28 21.55 24.06 -22.75
C SER A 28 22.43 23.02 -23.44
N VAL A 29 23.03 22.16 -22.64
CA VAL A 29 23.95 21.09 -23.09
C VAL A 29 23.56 19.76 -22.44
N PRO A 30 23.93 18.60 -23.04
CA PRO A 30 23.76 17.30 -22.40
C PRO A 30 24.43 17.23 -21.03
N TYR A 31 23.90 16.38 -20.15
CA TYR A 31 24.39 16.26 -18.77
C TYR A 31 25.88 15.87 -18.69
N GLU A 32 26.37 15.07 -19.63
CA GLU A 32 27.77 14.67 -19.72
C GLU A 32 28.69 15.88 -19.88
N THR A 33 28.25 16.90 -20.63
CA THR A 33 28.97 18.17 -20.80
C THR A 33 28.94 18.99 -19.52
N THR A 34 27.80 19.05 -18.83
CA THR A 34 27.67 19.73 -17.53
C THR A 34 28.55 19.06 -16.47
N ARG A 35 28.55 17.73 -16.41
CA ARG A 35 29.39 16.94 -15.51
C ARG A 35 30.88 17.12 -15.80
N ALA A 36 31.26 17.14 -17.08
CA ALA A 36 32.63 17.45 -17.47
C ALA A 36 33.03 18.85 -16.98
N ALA A 37 32.14 19.85 -17.11
CA ALA A 37 32.39 21.18 -16.61
C ALA A 37 32.57 21.21 -15.08
N TYR A 38 31.79 20.46 -14.30
CA TYR A 38 32.01 20.36 -12.86
C TYR A 38 33.40 19.83 -12.49
N LEU A 39 33.97 18.96 -13.31
CA LEU A 39 35.29 18.36 -13.07
C LEU A 39 36.46 19.22 -13.56
N THR A 40 36.22 20.21 -14.43
CA THR A 40 37.27 21.01 -15.07
C THR A 40 37.28 22.48 -14.67
N HIS A 41 36.35 22.92 -13.83
CA HIS A 41 36.28 24.30 -13.34
C HIS A 41 36.52 24.33 -11.83
N ASP A 42 36.86 25.51 -11.31
CA ASP A 42 37.27 25.67 -9.91
C ASP A 42 36.14 26.15 -8.98
N LEU A 43 35.04 26.70 -9.54
CA LEU A 43 33.95 27.28 -8.76
C LEU A 43 32.59 27.07 -9.45
N PHE A 44 31.58 26.63 -8.69
CA PHE A 44 30.18 26.63 -9.14
C PHE A 44 29.47 27.88 -8.67
N MET A 45 28.88 28.62 -9.61
CA MET A 45 28.09 29.83 -9.33
C MET A 45 26.64 29.64 -9.74
N LEU A 46 25.71 29.82 -8.79
CA LEU A 46 24.28 29.88 -9.06
C LEU A 46 23.66 31.02 -8.24
N CYS A 47 23.33 32.12 -8.92
CA CYS A 47 22.86 33.36 -8.30
C CYS A 47 21.43 33.71 -8.74
N SER A 48 20.57 32.71 -8.87
CA SER A 48 19.17 32.89 -9.26
C SER A 48 18.37 33.49 -8.10
N LEU A 49 17.52 34.49 -8.40
CA LEU A 49 16.55 35.06 -7.45
C LEU A 49 15.20 34.31 -7.43
N ARG A 50 15.05 33.28 -8.27
CA ARG A 50 13.77 32.57 -8.50
C ARG A 50 13.80 31.12 -8.08
N ASP A 51 14.99 30.52 -8.04
CA ASP A 51 15.13 29.11 -7.69
C ASP A 51 15.16 28.94 -6.17
N THR A 52 14.17 28.20 -5.64
CA THR A 52 14.10 27.95 -4.20
C THR A 52 15.21 27.00 -3.75
N TYR A 53 15.50 25.96 -4.52
CA TYR A 53 16.61 25.04 -4.30
C TYR A 53 16.92 24.30 -5.61
N ALA A 54 18.20 24.17 -5.97
CA ALA A 54 18.62 23.60 -7.25
C ALA A 54 19.48 22.35 -7.03
N ASN A 55 19.16 21.25 -7.72
CA ASN A 55 19.92 19.99 -7.63
C ASN A 55 21.39 20.16 -8.03
N GLN A 56 21.70 21.18 -8.83
CA GLN A 56 23.06 21.52 -9.24
C GLN A 56 23.98 21.87 -8.07
N TYR A 57 23.45 22.35 -6.92
CA TYR A 57 24.26 22.52 -5.71
C TYR A 57 24.79 21.18 -5.19
N MET A 58 23.95 20.13 -5.21
CA MET A 58 24.36 18.79 -4.77
C MET A 58 25.30 18.13 -5.77
N GLU A 59 25.02 18.27 -7.07
CA GLU A 59 25.87 17.72 -8.13
C GLU A 59 27.28 18.30 -8.09
N SER A 60 27.40 19.62 -7.92
CA SER A 60 28.68 20.31 -7.80
C SER A 60 29.43 19.93 -6.52
N MET A 61 28.76 19.97 -5.35
CA MET A 61 29.37 19.54 -4.08
C MET A 61 29.81 18.07 -4.11
N ALA A 62 29.03 17.17 -4.72
CA ALA A 62 29.36 15.75 -4.85
C ALA A 62 30.59 15.49 -5.73
N LEU A 63 30.96 16.45 -6.58
CA LEU A 63 32.18 16.41 -7.39
C LEU A 63 33.31 17.26 -6.77
N GLY A 64 33.11 17.74 -5.54
CA GLY A 64 34.10 18.51 -4.79
C GLY A 64 34.22 19.97 -5.23
N LEU A 65 33.22 20.50 -5.93
CA LEU A 65 33.24 21.86 -6.45
C LEU A 65 32.62 22.83 -5.43
N PRO A 66 33.36 23.86 -4.97
CA PRO A 66 32.85 24.88 -4.04
C PRO A 66 31.68 25.68 -4.62
N ILE A 67 30.85 26.22 -3.72
CA ILE A 67 29.64 26.97 -4.10
C ILE A 67 29.80 28.47 -3.85
N LEU A 68 29.42 29.29 -4.83
CA LEU A 68 29.15 30.71 -4.64
C LEU A 68 27.70 31.00 -5.06
N THR A 69 26.91 31.51 -4.12
CA THR A 69 25.47 31.72 -4.30
C THR A 69 24.98 32.95 -3.55
N LEU A 70 23.68 33.23 -3.67
CA LEU A 70 22.98 34.24 -2.89
C LEU A 70 22.46 33.65 -1.57
N ASP A 71 22.60 34.40 -0.49
CA ASP A 71 22.09 34.05 0.84
C ASP A 71 20.58 34.30 0.92
N HIS A 72 19.82 33.48 0.20
CA HIS A 72 18.36 33.52 0.18
C HIS A 72 17.77 32.15 -0.20
N HIS A 73 16.50 31.92 0.15
CA HIS A 73 15.77 30.67 -0.09
C HIS A 73 16.51 29.43 0.44
N GLY A 74 16.27 28.26 -0.14
CA GLY A 74 16.88 27.00 0.27
C GLY A 74 18.41 26.99 0.14
N ALA A 75 19.00 27.88 -0.66
CA ALA A 75 20.45 28.05 -0.69
C ALA A 75 21.00 28.61 0.64
N ALA A 76 20.27 29.50 1.31
CA ALA A 76 20.64 30.04 2.63
C ALA A 76 20.65 28.94 3.70
N ASP A 77 19.62 28.10 3.71
CA ASP A 77 19.41 27.10 4.76
C ASP A 77 20.24 25.84 4.55
N PHE A 78 20.37 25.39 3.29
CA PHE A 78 20.87 24.06 2.99
C PHE A 78 22.37 24.01 2.74
N ILE A 79 22.97 25.07 2.17
CA ILE A 79 24.39 25.05 1.83
C ILE A 79 25.22 25.34 3.10
N PRO A 80 26.09 24.41 3.53
CA PRO A 80 26.93 24.61 4.70
C PRO A 80 27.85 25.81 4.49
N ALA A 81 28.02 26.64 5.52
CA ALA A 81 28.95 27.77 5.48
C ALA A 81 30.39 27.35 5.15
N ALA A 82 30.76 26.11 5.47
CA ALA A 82 32.08 25.55 5.15
C ALA A 82 32.24 25.12 3.68
N ALA A 83 31.15 24.98 2.92
CA ALA A 83 31.16 24.47 1.54
C ALA A 83 31.08 25.57 0.46
N GLY A 84 30.90 26.83 0.86
CA GLY A 84 30.75 27.93 -0.08
C GLY A 84 30.50 29.29 0.55
N ILE A 85 30.51 30.32 -0.29
CA ILE A 85 30.21 31.70 0.09
C ILE A 85 28.76 32.04 -0.30
N LYS A 86 28.00 32.55 0.65
CA LYS A 86 26.62 33.01 0.46
C LYS A 86 26.59 34.54 0.55
N VAL A 87 26.26 35.20 -0.56
CA VAL A 87 26.24 36.67 -0.66
C VAL A 87 24.85 37.19 -0.33
N PRO A 88 24.69 38.08 0.67
CA PRO A 88 23.41 38.68 1.01
C PRO A 88 22.79 39.43 -0.18
N VAL A 89 21.48 39.25 -0.37
CA VAL A 89 20.74 39.97 -1.42
C VAL A 89 20.45 41.40 -0.97
N GLN A 90 20.99 42.38 -1.70
CA GLN A 90 20.81 43.81 -1.48
C GLN A 90 20.35 44.51 -2.78
N ALA A 91 20.68 45.79 -2.97
CA ALA A 91 20.60 46.44 -4.28
C ALA A 91 21.45 45.69 -5.32
N ALA A 92 21.06 45.74 -6.58
CA ALA A 92 21.68 44.98 -7.66
C ALA A 92 23.18 45.26 -7.79
N GLU A 93 23.59 46.53 -7.71
CA GLU A 93 24.98 46.95 -7.78
C GLU A 93 25.79 46.43 -6.58
N ALA A 94 25.23 46.52 -5.38
CA ALA A 94 25.89 46.07 -4.16
C ALA A 94 26.07 44.54 -4.14
N THR A 95 25.03 43.80 -4.55
CA THR A 95 25.04 42.33 -4.66
C THR A 95 26.04 41.86 -5.70
N THR A 96 26.04 42.49 -6.89
CA THR A 96 26.97 42.16 -7.98
C THR A 96 28.41 42.44 -7.58
N ALA A 97 28.67 43.57 -6.92
CA ALA A 97 30.00 43.90 -6.42
C ALA A 97 30.47 42.92 -5.32
N ALA A 98 29.57 42.43 -4.48
CA ALA A 98 29.89 41.42 -3.47
C ALA A 98 30.19 40.04 -4.08
N LEU A 99 29.42 39.62 -5.10
CA LEU A 99 29.73 38.41 -5.88
C LEU A 99 31.10 38.51 -6.56
N ALA A 100 31.41 39.64 -7.19
CA ALA A 100 32.70 39.87 -7.82
C ALA A 100 33.86 39.78 -6.82
N ARG A 101 33.75 40.45 -5.66
CA ARG A 101 34.74 40.35 -4.58
C ARG A 101 34.91 38.94 -4.05
N ALA A 102 33.84 38.14 -3.98
CA ALA A 102 33.92 36.75 -3.56
C ALA A 102 34.70 35.90 -4.57
N VAL A 103 34.52 36.13 -5.87
CA VAL A 103 35.32 35.47 -6.93
C VAL A 103 36.79 35.87 -6.84
N GLU A 104 37.08 37.16 -6.70
CA GLU A 104 38.46 37.67 -6.54
C GLU A 104 39.13 37.08 -5.28
N TYR A 105 38.40 37.06 -4.16
CA TYR A 105 38.88 36.47 -2.92
C TYR A 105 39.24 34.98 -3.09
N LEU A 106 38.33 34.18 -3.68
CA LEU A 106 38.55 32.75 -3.88
C LEU A 106 39.69 32.46 -4.88
N TYR A 107 39.89 33.34 -5.86
CA TYR A 107 41.03 33.28 -6.78
C TYR A 107 42.36 33.48 -6.05
N ASP A 108 42.42 34.42 -5.11
CA ASP A 108 43.63 34.69 -4.31
C ASP A 108 43.83 33.68 -3.16
N HIS A 109 42.81 32.89 -2.80
CA HIS A 109 42.82 31.94 -1.67
C HIS A 109 42.51 30.49 -2.11
N PRO A 110 43.34 29.87 -2.96
CA PRO A 110 43.07 28.53 -3.51
C PRO A 110 43.01 27.42 -2.45
N ALA A 111 43.70 27.59 -1.32
CA ALA A 111 43.62 26.64 -0.20
C ALA A 111 42.23 26.63 0.46
N GLU A 112 41.57 27.78 0.53
CA GLU A 112 40.20 27.89 1.05
C GLU A 112 39.21 27.31 0.05
N LEU A 113 39.42 27.57 -1.24
CA LEU A 113 38.63 26.96 -2.33
C LEU A 113 38.71 25.42 -2.25
N GLU A 114 39.90 24.85 -2.09
CA GLU A 114 40.08 23.40 -1.91
C GLU A 114 39.43 22.87 -0.62
N GLN A 115 39.51 23.62 0.48
CA GLN A 115 38.85 23.27 1.74
C GLN A 115 37.33 23.27 1.60
N MET A 116 36.76 24.27 0.92
CA MET A 116 35.33 24.34 0.64
C MET A 116 34.87 23.18 -0.23
N GLY A 117 35.67 22.79 -1.23
CA GLY A 117 35.38 21.64 -2.08
C GLY A 117 35.34 20.33 -1.31
N ARG A 118 36.32 20.12 -0.41
CA ARG A 118 36.32 18.97 0.51
C ARG A 118 35.13 18.97 1.46
N ALA A 119 34.76 20.12 2.01
CA ALA A 119 33.61 20.25 2.90
C ALA A 119 32.29 19.98 2.17
N GLY A 120 32.15 20.51 0.94
CA GLY A 120 31.02 20.23 0.05
C GLY A 120 30.93 18.74 -0.29
N PHE A 121 32.03 18.10 -0.66
CA PHE A 121 32.07 16.66 -0.91
C PHE A 121 31.67 15.84 0.32
N ALA A 122 32.23 16.16 1.49
CA ALA A 122 31.88 15.48 2.73
C ALA A 122 30.40 15.66 3.10
N PHE A 123 29.85 16.86 2.89
CA PHE A 123 28.43 17.14 3.08
C PHE A 123 27.57 16.35 2.08
N ALA A 124 27.87 16.41 0.78
CA ALA A 124 27.15 15.69 -0.26
C ALA A 124 27.26 14.17 -0.11
N ALA A 125 28.37 13.66 0.42
CA ALA A 125 28.56 12.25 0.76
C ALA A 125 27.62 11.76 1.88
N ASN A 126 26.94 12.66 2.60
CA ASN A 126 25.85 12.31 3.52
C ASN A 126 24.49 12.11 2.82
N TYR A 127 24.37 12.53 1.57
CA TYR A 127 23.16 12.43 0.75
C TYR A 127 23.40 11.53 -0.48
N THR A 128 24.27 10.53 -0.37
CA THR A 128 24.43 9.50 -1.41
C THR A 128 23.16 8.67 -1.53
N LEU A 129 22.87 8.12 -2.71
CA LEU A 129 21.76 7.19 -2.88
C LEU A 129 21.81 6.09 -1.82
N THR A 130 22.98 5.58 -1.42
CA THR A 130 23.10 4.59 -0.33
C THR A 130 22.67 5.12 1.04
N LYS A 131 22.98 6.37 1.43
CA LYS A 131 22.57 6.95 2.72
C LYS A 131 21.15 7.53 2.71
N LEU A 132 20.70 8.06 1.57
CA LEU A 132 19.29 8.40 1.33
C LEU A 132 18.44 7.15 1.23
N VAL A 133 18.97 6.06 0.69
CA VAL A 133 18.39 4.71 0.72
C VAL A 133 18.47 4.16 2.14
N SER A 134 19.50 4.41 2.94
CA SER A 134 19.47 4.08 4.38
C SER A 134 18.40 4.89 5.14
N GLY A 135 18.18 6.16 4.79
CA GLY A 135 17.08 6.97 5.32
C GLY A 135 15.69 6.58 4.78
N LEU A 136 15.62 6.12 3.53
CA LEU A 136 14.43 5.51 2.92
C LEU A 136 14.22 4.08 3.43
N TYR A 137 15.25 3.37 3.88
CA TYR A 137 15.18 2.11 4.63
C TYR A 137 14.76 2.40 6.06
N GLN A 138 15.07 3.57 6.61
CA GLN A 138 14.48 4.05 7.86
C GLN A 138 12.96 4.30 7.69
N GLN A 139 12.51 4.70 6.48
CA GLN A 139 11.10 4.80 6.12
C GLN A 139 10.47 3.49 5.60
N ALA A 140 11.25 2.57 5.02
CA ALA A 140 10.79 1.26 4.56
C ALA A 140 10.78 0.24 5.71
N ALA A 141 11.58 0.46 6.75
CA ALA A 141 11.42 -0.19 8.06
C ALA A 141 10.09 0.21 8.73
N LEU A 142 9.47 1.32 8.30
CA LEU A 142 8.09 1.65 8.67
C LEU A 142 7.04 0.93 7.78
N ALA A 143 7.45 0.37 6.63
CA ALA A 143 6.56 -0.25 5.63
C ALA A 143 6.70 -1.78 5.51
N ALA A 144 7.65 -2.39 6.23
CA ALA A 144 7.82 -3.83 6.36
C ALA A 144 8.15 -4.19 7.81
N PRO A 145 7.12 -4.33 8.69
CA PRO A 145 7.30 -4.68 10.10
C PRO A 145 8.06 -6.00 10.28
N GLU A 146 8.14 -6.86 9.28
CA GLU A 146 8.74 -8.19 9.40
C GLU A 146 10.28 -8.19 9.50
N LEU A 147 10.94 -7.08 9.13
CA LEU A 147 12.41 -6.91 9.16
C LEU A 147 12.89 -5.80 10.13
N ALA A 148 11.99 -5.09 10.81
CA ALA A 148 12.33 -3.95 11.67
C ALA A 148 13.19 -4.35 12.89
N GLY A 149 13.03 -5.57 13.40
CA GLY A 149 13.82 -6.10 14.51
C GLY A 149 15.20 -6.69 14.12
N LEU A 150 15.48 -6.85 12.82
CA LEU A 150 16.68 -7.58 12.35
C LEU A 150 17.91 -6.68 12.19
N ALA A 151 17.71 -5.38 12.00
CA ALA A 151 18.73 -4.38 12.21
C ALA A 151 18.25 -3.46 13.33
N LEU A 152 18.69 -3.72 14.56
CA LEU A 152 18.71 -2.68 15.59
C LEU A 152 19.24 -1.42 14.91
N GLN A 153 18.41 -0.37 14.76
CA GLN A 153 18.87 0.93 14.30
C GLN A 153 20.17 1.26 15.03
N PRO A 154 21.19 1.84 14.38
CA PRO A 154 22.54 1.93 14.92
C PRO A 154 22.52 2.37 16.38
N GLN A 155 22.74 1.40 17.27
CA GLN A 155 22.63 1.65 18.70
C GLN A 155 23.86 2.43 19.14
N THR A 156 23.64 3.34 20.08
CA THR A 156 24.72 4.16 20.67
C THR A 156 25.78 3.31 21.40
N THR A 157 25.46 2.06 21.73
CA THR A 157 26.39 1.05 22.23
C THR A 157 26.43 -0.16 21.30
N GLN A 158 27.57 -0.82 21.21
CA GLN A 158 27.78 -2.06 20.45
C GLN A 158 28.01 -3.26 21.39
N ALA A 159 27.73 -3.10 22.69
CA ALA A 159 27.97 -4.10 23.73
C ALA A 159 26.89 -5.20 23.78
N PHE A 160 26.51 -5.76 22.63
CA PHE A 160 25.54 -6.84 22.52
C PHE A 160 25.85 -7.73 21.30
N ARG A 161 25.15 -8.86 21.20
CA ARG A 161 25.11 -9.71 20.01
C ARG A 161 23.67 -9.99 19.65
N THR A 162 23.41 -10.11 18.35
CA THR A 162 22.08 -10.40 17.82
C THR A 162 21.99 -11.89 17.49
N VAL A 163 20.96 -12.55 18.03
CA VAL A 163 20.63 -13.93 17.69
C VAL A 163 19.23 -13.93 17.08
N VAL A 164 19.11 -14.49 15.88
CA VAL A 164 17.86 -14.61 15.13
C VAL A 164 17.48 -16.07 15.06
N VAL A 165 16.22 -16.38 15.35
CA VAL A 165 15.70 -17.74 15.24
C VAL A 165 14.80 -17.80 14.02
N ASP A 166 15.28 -18.45 12.97
CA ASP A 166 14.51 -18.72 11.75
C ASP A 166 13.86 -20.09 11.88
N ASP A 167 12.58 -20.11 12.29
CA ASP A 167 11.80 -21.33 12.45
C ASP A 167 11.09 -21.75 11.14
N GLY A 168 11.88 -21.99 10.09
CA GLY A 168 11.37 -22.58 8.84
C GLY A 168 10.75 -21.60 7.86
N SER A 169 11.28 -20.38 7.77
CA SER A 169 10.89 -19.41 6.74
C SER A 169 11.02 -20.02 5.33
N THR A 170 9.97 -19.88 4.53
CA THR A 170 9.89 -20.46 3.17
C THR A 170 10.29 -19.47 2.07
N ASP A 171 10.74 -18.28 2.46
CA ASP A 171 11.20 -17.21 1.59
C ASP A 171 12.74 -17.12 1.60
N GLU A 172 13.31 -16.02 1.09
CA GLU A 172 14.75 -15.80 1.07
C GLU A 172 15.31 -15.29 2.42
N THR A 173 14.57 -15.31 3.54
CA THR A 173 15.00 -14.71 4.82
C THR A 173 16.34 -15.25 5.32
N ALA A 174 16.53 -16.57 5.33
CA ALA A 174 17.81 -17.18 5.74
C ALA A 174 18.98 -16.74 4.84
N ALA A 175 18.73 -16.63 3.53
CA ALA A 175 19.74 -16.23 2.55
C ALA A 175 20.05 -14.73 2.65
N ALA A 176 19.05 -13.90 2.89
CA ALA A 176 19.19 -12.47 3.12
C ALA A 176 19.98 -12.19 4.40
N LEU A 177 19.69 -12.90 5.49
CA LEU A 177 20.44 -12.76 6.75
C LEU A 177 21.92 -13.11 6.60
N ALA A 178 22.22 -14.23 5.93
CA ALA A 178 23.60 -14.65 5.70
C ALA A 178 24.37 -13.68 4.77
N ARG A 179 23.69 -13.02 3.84
CA ARG A 179 24.29 -12.11 2.86
C ARG A 179 24.48 -10.70 3.42
N ASP A 180 23.44 -10.16 4.05
CA ASP A 180 23.32 -8.74 4.37
C ASP A 180 23.70 -8.43 5.83
N PHE A 181 23.64 -9.43 6.72
CA PHE A 181 23.94 -9.29 8.15
C PHE A 181 24.84 -10.44 8.66
N PRO A 182 26.07 -10.59 8.13
CA PRO A 182 26.98 -11.69 8.49
C PRO A 182 27.38 -11.70 9.98
N GLU A 183 27.21 -10.59 10.69
CA GLU A 183 27.43 -10.46 12.13
C GLU A 183 26.31 -11.06 13.00
N VAL A 184 25.17 -11.40 12.41
CA VAL A 184 24.00 -11.95 13.11
C VAL A 184 24.12 -13.47 13.23
N GLU A 185 23.86 -13.98 14.44
CA GLU A 185 23.85 -15.41 14.72
C GLU A 185 22.48 -16.01 14.40
N VAL A 186 22.39 -16.83 13.36
CA VAL A 186 21.13 -17.48 12.96
C VAL A 186 21.00 -18.87 13.57
N VAL A 187 19.86 -19.14 14.21
CA VAL A 187 19.45 -20.45 14.72
C VAL A 187 18.28 -20.95 13.88
N THR A 188 18.48 -22.04 13.15
CA THR A 188 17.43 -22.62 12.30
C THR A 188 16.56 -23.60 13.09
N GLY A 189 15.25 -23.40 13.05
CA GLY A 189 14.23 -24.31 13.57
C GLY A 189 13.73 -25.30 12.52
N ASP A 190 12.70 -26.06 12.89
CA ASP A 190 12.08 -27.11 12.06
C ASP A 190 10.69 -26.73 11.53
N GLY A 191 10.26 -25.49 11.75
CA GLY A 191 8.94 -24.99 11.39
C GLY A 191 7.86 -25.22 12.44
N ASN A 192 8.20 -25.74 13.63
CA ASN A 192 7.24 -26.12 14.65
C ASN A 192 7.60 -25.63 16.06
N LEU A 193 8.51 -24.65 16.20
CA LEU A 193 8.93 -24.14 17.50
C LEU A 193 7.89 -23.21 18.13
N PHE A 194 7.02 -22.57 17.34
CA PHE A 194 6.12 -21.51 17.83
C PHE A 194 6.91 -20.39 18.55
N TRP A 195 6.25 -19.38 19.12
CA TRP A 195 6.96 -18.24 19.73
C TRP A 195 7.82 -18.69 20.92
N THR A 196 7.27 -19.48 21.83
CA THR A 196 7.96 -19.79 23.10
C THR A 196 9.17 -20.70 22.90
N ALA A 197 9.07 -21.76 22.09
CA ALA A 197 10.23 -22.62 21.86
C ALA A 197 11.26 -21.93 20.94
N GLY A 198 10.80 -21.05 20.03
CA GLY A 198 11.68 -20.18 19.24
C GLY A 198 12.51 -19.24 20.13
N VAL A 199 11.86 -18.49 21.02
CA VAL A 199 12.53 -17.62 22.00
C VAL A 199 13.47 -18.43 22.90
N ASN A 200 13.06 -19.60 23.37
CA ASN A 200 13.92 -20.48 24.16
C ASN A 200 15.15 -20.97 23.38
N ALA A 201 15.03 -21.27 22.09
CA ALA A 201 16.17 -21.64 21.24
C ALA A 201 17.17 -20.48 21.13
N GLY A 202 16.67 -19.26 20.94
CA GLY A 202 17.47 -18.02 20.94
C GLY A 202 18.19 -17.80 22.28
N ILE A 203 17.48 -17.93 23.40
CA ILE A 203 18.05 -17.79 24.76
C ILE A 203 19.15 -18.83 24.99
N ARG A 204 18.91 -20.10 24.64
CA ARG A 204 19.93 -21.15 24.76
C ARG A 204 21.19 -20.81 23.97
N ARG A 205 21.03 -20.30 22.74
CA ARG A 205 22.15 -19.86 21.91
C ARG A 205 22.88 -18.67 22.52
N ALA A 206 22.17 -17.65 22.99
CA ALA A 206 22.76 -16.48 23.64
C ALA A 206 23.57 -16.87 24.89
N LEU A 207 23.03 -17.75 25.73
CA LEU A 207 23.73 -18.27 26.92
C LEU A 207 24.97 -19.09 26.52
N ALA A 208 24.88 -19.92 25.48
CA ALA A 208 26.02 -20.66 24.96
C ALA A 208 27.13 -19.75 24.40
N LEU A 209 26.77 -18.56 23.90
CA LEU A 209 27.70 -17.52 23.47
C LEU A 209 28.27 -16.69 24.62
N GLY A 210 27.89 -16.99 25.87
CA GLY A 210 28.41 -16.34 27.08
C GLY A 210 27.64 -15.09 27.51
N ALA A 211 26.37 -14.94 27.11
CA ALA A 211 25.57 -13.79 27.52
C ALA A 211 25.20 -13.84 29.01
N ASP A 212 25.49 -12.75 29.74
CA ASP A 212 25.08 -12.57 31.14
C ASP A 212 23.65 -12.02 31.30
N ARG A 213 23.07 -11.53 30.20
CA ARG A 213 21.69 -11.05 30.09
C ARG A 213 21.17 -11.36 28.70
N VAL A 214 19.87 -11.61 28.60
CA VAL A 214 19.21 -11.83 27.31
C VAL A 214 18.07 -10.85 27.16
N MET A 215 18.03 -10.15 26.03
CA MET A 215 16.93 -9.27 25.67
C MET A 215 16.09 -9.96 24.61
N THR A 216 14.80 -10.14 24.85
CA THR A 216 13.87 -10.64 23.83
C THR A 216 13.26 -9.46 23.10
N LEU A 217 13.26 -9.54 21.78
CA LEU A 217 12.65 -8.58 20.87
C LEU A 217 11.84 -9.35 19.84
N ASN A 218 10.71 -8.79 19.46
CA ASN A 218 9.98 -9.29 18.30
C ASN A 218 10.57 -8.68 17.02
N ASN A 219 10.26 -9.26 15.87
CA ASN A 219 10.69 -8.72 14.59
C ASN A 219 9.93 -7.46 14.17
N ASP A 220 8.76 -7.17 14.78
CA ASP A 220 7.81 -6.08 14.48
C ASP A 220 8.00 -4.80 15.33
N VAL A 221 9.16 -4.61 15.95
CA VAL A 221 9.43 -3.45 16.82
C VAL A 221 10.57 -2.59 16.29
N ILE A 222 10.50 -1.29 16.57
CA ILE A 222 11.53 -0.30 16.24
C ILE A 222 12.16 0.20 17.53
N ALA A 223 13.44 -0.10 17.76
CA ALA A 223 14.16 0.37 18.94
C ALA A 223 14.73 1.78 18.77
N ALA A 224 14.57 2.63 19.79
CA ALA A 224 15.22 3.94 19.83
C ALA A 224 16.76 3.78 19.77
N PRO A 225 17.52 4.75 19.22
CA PRO A 225 18.97 4.63 19.06
C PRO A 225 19.75 4.41 20.37
N ASP A 226 19.24 4.87 21.51
CA ASP A 226 19.84 4.67 22.83
C ASP A 226 19.17 3.57 23.66
N PHE A 227 18.21 2.83 23.10
CA PHE A 227 17.42 1.82 23.79
C PHE A 227 18.28 0.80 24.55
N VAL A 228 19.24 0.16 23.87
CA VAL A 228 20.11 -0.85 24.50
C VAL A 228 20.98 -0.22 25.58
N ALA A 229 21.51 0.98 25.35
CA ALA A 229 22.34 1.68 26.33
C ALA A 229 21.55 2.01 27.61
N ARG A 230 20.29 2.45 27.47
CA ARG A 230 19.39 2.73 28.59
C ARG A 230 19.06 1.47 29.37
N MET A 231 18.70 0.40 28.67
CA MET A 231 18.39 -0.90 29.29
C MET A 231 19.60 -1.46 30.05
N LEU A 232 20.81 -1.39 29.48
CA LEU A 232 22.04 -1.84 30.14
C LEU A 232 22.41 -0.97 31.35
N THR A 233 22.32 0.35 31.24
CA THR A 233 22.59 1.28 32.34
C THR A 233 21.70 0.97 33.54
N THR A 234 20.41 0.77 33.31
CA THR A 234 19.45 0.38 34.35
C THR A 234 19.78 -1.01 34.91
N ALA A 235 20.13 -1.96 34.05
CA ALA A 235 20.44 -3.32 34.44
C ALA A 235 21.71 -3.41 35.31
N GLU A 236 22.70 -2.54 35.11
CA GLU A 236 23.88 -2.42 35.97
C GLU A 236 23.51 -1.96 37.38
N GLN A 237 22.59 -1.00 37.49
CA GLN A 237 22.09 -0.49 38.78
C GLN A 237 21.17 -1.50 39.48
N HIS A 238 20.46 -2.32 38.70
CA HIS A 238 19.51 -3.32 39.18
C HIS A 238 19.84 -4.71 38.61
N PRO A 239 20.92 -5.36 39.08
CA PRO A 239 21.51 -6.53 38.42
C PRO A 239 20.56 -7.73 38.27
N THR A 240 19.60 -7.88 39.19
CA THR A 240 18.66 -9.00 39.21
C THR A 240 17.25 -8.63 38.75
N ALA A 241 17.04 -7.39 38.27
CA ALA A 241 15.72 -6.95 37.80
C ALA A 241 15.45 -7.41 36.37
N VAL A 242 14.20 -7.82 36.13
CA VAL A 242 13.66 -7.99 34.78
C VAL A 242 13.10 -6.65 34.32
N LEU A 243 13.52 -6.18 33.14
CA LEU A 243 13.18 -4.85 32.64
C LEU A 243 12.39 -4.94 31.34
N GLY A 244 11.32 -4.16 31.22
CA GLY A 244 10.59 -3.94 29.97
C GLY A 244 10.71 -2.49 29.51
N ALA A 245 10.33 -2.23 28.26
CA ALA A 245 10.39 -0.92 27.63
C ALA A 245 9.06 -0.15 27.76
N LEU A 246 9.14 1.18 27.64
CA LEU A 246 7.99 2.03 27.33
C LEU A 246 7.73 1.98 25.82
N GLU A 247 6.50 1.68 25.44
CA GLU A 247 6.15 1.50 24.03
C GLU A 247 5.35 2.69 23.49
N PHE A 248 5.69 3.08 22.27
CA PHE A 248 5.07 4.14 21.50
C PHE A 248 4.41 3.55 20.26
N ASP A 249 3.33 4.17 19.82
CA ASP A 249 2.81 3.99 18.48
C ASP A 249 3.80 4.59 17.48
N ALA A 250 4.21 3.82 16.48
CA ALA A 250 5.20 4.24 15.49
C ALA A 250 4.68 5.34 14.54
N ASP A 251 3.37 5.42 14.32
CA ASP A 251 2.74 6.39 13.41
C ASP A 251 2.40 7.70 14.12
N THR A 252 1.82 7.61 15.32
CA THR A 252 1.34 8.78 16.06
C THR A 252 2.35 9.32 17.07
N GLY A 253 3.33 8.51 17.48
CA GLY A 253 4.26 8.85 18.56
C GLY A 253 3.62 8.88 19.95
N GLU A 254 2.37 8.42 20.09
CA GLU A 254 1.69 8.35 21.38
C GLU A 254 2.18 7.16 22.21
N VAL A 255 2.16 7.29 23.53
CA VAL A 255 2.51 6.18 24.44
C VAL A 255 1.36 5.18 24.48
N ILE A 256 1.62 3.93 24.12
CA ILE A 256 0.61 2.86 24.01
C ILE A 256 0.73 1.80 25.10
N TYR A 257 1.92 1.62 25.68
CA TYR A 257 2.14 0.68 26.78
C TYR A 257 3.21 1.20 27.75
N GLY A 258 2.87 1.27 29.04
CA GLY A 258 3.77 1.70 30.12
C GLY A 258 3.88 0.70 31.27
N GLY A 259 3.45 -0.54 31.06
CA GLY A 259 3.44 -1.54 32.12
C GLY A 259 2.12 -1.63 32.89
N GLU A 260 1.90 -2.78 33.53
CA GLU A 260 0.64 -3.06 34.23
C GLU A 260 0.88 -3.76 35.57
N ARG A 261 0.05 -3.46 36.57
CA ARG A 261 0.00 -4.18 37.85
C ARG A 261 -1.30 -4.95 37.97
N LEU A 262 -1.20 -6.18 38.47
CA LEU A 262 -2.36 -7.02 38.77
C LEU A 262 -2.34 -7.39 40.23
N ASP A 263 -3.43 -7.06 40.93
CA ASP A 263 -3.70 -7.60 42.25
C ASP A 263 -4.50 -8.90 42.11
N PHE A 264 -3.82 -10.03 42.33
CA PHE A 264 -4.42 -11.35 42.26
C PHE A 264 -5.48 -11.61 43.36
N ARG A 265 -5.51 -10.82 44.44
CA ARG A 265 -6.50 -10.99 45.52
C ARG A 265 -7.84 -10.37 45.14
N THR A 266 -7.82 -9.24 44.46
CA THR A 266 -9.03 -8.51 44.02
C THR A 266 -9.34 -8.71 42.54
N ASN A 267 -8.45 -9.39 41.81
CA ASN A 267 -8.48 -9.53 40.35
C ASN A 267 -8.57 -8.16 39.64
N THR A 268 -7.90 -7.15 40.19
CA THR A 268 -7.91 -5.77 39.69
C THR A 268 -6.63 -5.49 38.91
N ARG A 269 -6.80 -5.00 37.69
CA ARG A 269 -5.73 -4.55 36.80
C ARG A 269 -5.58 -3.03 36.93
N TYR A 270 -4.34 -2.58 37.00
CA TYR A 270 -3.94 -1.18 37.05
C TYR A 270 -3.02 -0.93 35.86
N ASP A 271 -3.45 -0.07 34.94
CA ASP A 271 -2.64 0.42 33.83
C ASP A 271 -1.83 1.63 34.31
N LEU A 272 -0.50 1.55 34.25
CA LEU A 272 0.34 2.63 34.76
C LEU A 272 0.18 3.93 33.96
N LEU A 273 -0.23 3.87 32.69
CA LEU A 273 -0.46 5.07 31.89
C LEU A 273 -1.70 5.84 32.34
N GLU A 274 -2.71 5.13 32.86
CA GLU A 274 -3.92 5.75 33.43
C GLU A 274 -3.67 6.34 34.82
N GLU A 275 -2.73 5.76 35.58
CA GLU A 275 -2.42 6.20 36.95
C GLU A 275 -1.37 7.33 37.00
N LEU A 276 -0.40 7.34 36.09
CA LEU A 276 0.74 8.26 36.13
C LEU A 276 0.50 9.49 35.26
N PRO A 277 0.49 10.70 35.86
CA PRO A 277 0.55 11.95 35.12
C PRO A 277 1.77 12.01 34.22
N ALA A 278 1.68 12.75 33.10
CA ALA A 278 2.76 12.84 32.11
C ALA A 278 4.10 13.28 32.71
N GLU A 279 4.08 14.14 33.73
CA GLU A 279 5.31 14.64 34.38
C GLU A 279 6.03 13.57 35.23
N GLN A 280 5.36 12.45 35.53
CA GLN A 280 5.88 11.36 36.35
C GLN A 280 6.27 10.13 35.52
N ARG A 281 6.23 10.22 34.19
CA ARG A 281 6.53 9.14 33.24
C ARG A 281 8.03 9.08 32.93
N CYS A 282 8.86 8.83 33.93
CA CYS A 282 10.32 8.71 33.79
C CYS A 282 10.91 7.71 34.79
N GLY A 283 12.05 7.12 34.46
CA GLY A 283 12.70 6.13 35.33
C GLY A 283 11.96 4.79 35.43
N LEU A 284 12.07 4.12 36.58
CA LEU A 284 11.58 2.76 36.77
C LEU A 284 10.27 2.69 37.52
N HIS A 285 9.31 1.98 36.94
CA HIS A 285 8.03 1.74 37.59
C HIS A 285 7.78 0.25 37.82
N PRO A 286 7.40 -0.18 39.04
CA PRO A 286 7.17 -1.58 39.36
C PRO A 286 5.92 -2.12 38.68
N VAL A 287 6.02 -3.29 38.07
CA VAL A 287 4.94 -3.93 37.33
C VAL A 287 4.75 -5.39 37.73
N THR A 288 3.63 -6.00 37.35
CA THR A 288 3.34 -7.41 37.65
C THR A 288 3.70 -8.34 36.49
N TYR A 289 3.53 -7.87 35.26
CA TYR A 289 3.88 -8.61 34.06
C TYR A 289 4.28 -7.63 32.95
N LEU A 290 5.12 -8.11 32.04
CA LEU A 290 5.59 -7.38 30.86
C LEU A 290 5.46 -8.27 29.63
N PRO A 291 5.24 -7.67 28.44
CA PRO A 291 5.30 -8.41 27.19
C PRO A 291 6.74 -8.82 26.87
N GLY A 292 6.90 -9.82 26.02
CA GLY A 292 8.19 -10.30 25.55
C GLY A 292 8.88 -9.40 24.51
N ARG A 293 8.20 -8.36 24.02
CA ARG A 293 8.63 -7.50 22.90
C ARG A 293 9.59 -6.36 23.30
N GLY A 294 10.56 -6.64 24.17
CA GLY A 294 11.46 -5.63 24.76
C GLY A 294 11.94 -5.99 26.16
N LEU A 295 12.00 -7.28 26.49
CA LEU A 295 12.19 -7.79 27.84
C LEU A 295 13.65 -8.17 28.07
N LEU A 296 14.34 -7.45 28.95
CA LEU A 296 15.70 -7.79 29.37
C LEU A 296 15.68 -8.65 30.63
N ILE A 297 16.28 -9.84 30.52
CA ILE A 297 16.27 -10.89 31.53
C ILE A 297 17.73 -11.18 31.95
N PRO A 298 18.07 -10.97 33.24
CA PRO A 298 19.38 -11.36 33.75
C PRO A 298 19.56 -12.88 33.76
N LYS A 299 20.78 -13.36 33.47
CA LYS A 299 21.11 -14.78 33.55
C LYS A 299 20.78 -15.40 34.93
N ALA A 300 20.96 -14.64 36.01
CA ALA A 300 20.60 -15.08 37.36
C ALA A 300 19.10 -15.43 37.52
N VAL A 301 18.22 -14.76 36.77
CA VAL A 301 16.79 -15.09 36.74
C VAL A 301 16.58 -16.40 36.00
N ILE A 302 17.15 -16.53 34.80
CA ILE A 302 17.06 -17.76 33.97
C ILE A 302 17.61 -18.98 34.73
N ASP A 303 18.76 -18.84 35.39
CA ASP A 303 19.38 -19.91 36.17
C ASP A 303 18.51 -20.34 37.36
N LYS A 304 17.67 -19.43 37.88
CA LYS A 304 16.82 -19.69 39.05
C LYS A 304 15.45 -20.27 38.69
N ILE A 305 14.79 -19.71 37.67
CA ILE A 305 13.39 -20.07 37.33
C ILE A 305 13.27 -20.89 36.04
N GLY A 306 14.37 -21.06 35.30
CA GLY A 306 14.40 -21.77 34.03
C GLY A 306 14.05 -20.86 32.85
N LEU A 307 13.73 -21.50 31.73
CA LEU A 307 13.27 -20.85 30.50
C LEU A 307 11.74 -20.70 30.51
N PHE A 308 11.19 -20.10 29.46
CA PHE A 308 9.74 -19.98 29.29
C PHE A 308 9.10 -21.37 29.17
N ASP A 309 7.87 -21.55 29.69
CA ASP A 309 7.17 -22.85 29.68
C ASP A 309 6.60 -23.16 28.29
N GLU A 310 7.48 -23.58 27.38
CA GLU A 310 7.15 -23.94 25.99
C GLU A 310 6.17 -25.13 25.89
N LYS A 311 6.01 -25.93 26.97
CA LYS A 311 5.13 -27.11 26.96
C LYS A 311 3.68 -26.74 27.25
N ARG A 312 3.44 -25.84 28.20
CA ARG A 312 2.09 -25.40 28.59
C ARG A 312 1.64 -24.16 27.84
N LEU A 313 2.59 -23.30 27.48
CA LEU A 313 2.38 -22.01 26.83
C LEU A 313 3.28 -21.94 25.59
N PRO A 314 2.97 -22.67 24.50
CA PRO A 314 3.84 -22.71 23.32
C PRO A 314 3.86 -21.40 22.53
N HIS A 315 2.90 -20.50 22.77
CA HIS A 315 2.82 -19.20 22.10
C HIS A 315 2.43 -18.07 23.05
N TYR A 316 1.14 -17.75 23.18
CA TYR A 316 0.67 -16.61 23.98
C TYR A 316 0.77 -16.83 25.50
N LEU A 317 0.94 -15.72 26.24
CA LEU A 317 1.03 -15.62 27.71
C LEU A 317 2.31 -16.17 28.35
N ALA A 318 3.21 -16.77 27.57
CA ALA A 318 4.48 -17.26 28.09
C ALA A 318 5.32 -16.14 28.72
N ASP A 319 5.30 -14.94 28.14
CA ASP A 319 5.94 -13.73 28.64
C ASP A 319 5.33 -13.17 29.93
N PHE A 320 4.01 -13.09 29.99
CA PHE A 320 3.31 -12.65 31.19
C PHE A 320 3.45 -13.66 32.34
N ASP A 321 3.43 -14.97 32.05
CA ASP A 321 3.70 -15.99 33.06
C ASP A 321 5.15 -15.90 33.55
N TYR A 322 6.12 -15.80 32.65
CA TYR A 322 7.54 -15.75 33.01
C TYR A 322 7.87 -14.59 33.96
N THR A 323 7.37 -13.40 33.67
CA THR A 323 7.56 -12.21 34.53
C THR A 323 6.83 -12.34 35.87
N SER A 324 5.67 -12.99 35.89
CA SER A 324 4.96 -13.32 37.12
C SER A 324 5.71 -14.36 37.98
N VAL A 325 6.29 -15.39 37.35
CA VAL A 325 7.13 -16.40 38.01
C VAL A 325 8.40 -15.74 38.57
N ALA A 326 9.08 -14.88 37.80
CA ALA A 326 10.25 -14.14 38.26
C ALA A 326 9.94 -13.32 39.51
N ARG A 327 8.82 -12.58 39.50
CA ARG A 327 8.37 -11.81 40.66
C ARG A 327 8.09 -12.71 41.87
N ARG A 328 7.41 -13.85 41.70
CA ARG A 328 7.16 -14.81 42.79
C ARG A 328 8.45 -15.44 43.34
N ALA A 329 9.48 -15.56 42.51
CA ALA A 329 10.81 -16.01 42.91
C ALA A 329 11.65 -14.92 43.61
N GLY A 330 11.10 -13.71 43.79
CA GLY A 330 11.72 -12.61 44.51
C GLY A 330 12.51 -11.63 43.62
N PHE A 331 12.43 -11.76 42.30
CA PHE A 331 13.10 -10.82 41.38
C PHE A 331 12.24 -9.58 41.14
N PRO A 332 12.83 -8.36 41.18
CA PRO A 332 12.13 -7.15 40.78
C PRO A 332 11.75 -7.18 39.30
N VAL A 333 10.59 -6.62 38.96
CA VAL A 333 10.13 -6.46 37.58
C VAL A 333 9.71 -5.01 37.37
N TYR A 334 10.34 -4.32 36.43
CA TYR A 334 10.13 -2.89 36.18
C TYR A 334 9.87 -2.59 34.71
N CYS A 335 8.98 -1.64 34.43
CA CYS A 335 8.94 -0.94 33.16
C CYS A 335 9.91 0.25 33.22
N ASN A 336 10.81 0.35 32.25
CA ASN A 336 11.79 1.42 32.13
C ASN A 336 11.28 2.50 31.19
N TYR A 337 10.84 3.61 31.76
CA TYR A 337 10.28 4.74 31.01
C TYR A 337 11.35 5.57 30.28
N ASP A 338 12.63 5.31 30.55
CA ASP A 338 13.75 5.94 29.85
C ASP A 338 14.24 5.11 28.66
N ALA A 339 13.67 3.91 28.43
CA ALA A 339 14.01 3.02 27.32
C ALA A 339 12.79 2.86 26.40
N HIS A 340 12.90 3.36 25.16
CA HIS A 340 11.77 3.50 24.25
C HIS A 340 11.80 2.49 23.10
N LEU A 341 10.64 1.89 22.86
CA LEU A 341 10.36 1.06 21.68
C LEU A 341 9.14 1.61 20.96
N SER A 342 9.12 1.57 19.64
CA SER A 342 7.94 1.91 18.83
C SER A 342 7.40 0.65 18.16
N THR A 343 6.07 0.53 18.06
CA THR A 343 5.39 -0.60 17.42
C THR A 343 4.21 -0.10 16.59
N TYR A 344 3.73 -0.92 15.65
CA TYR A 344 2.50 -0.68 14.90
C TYR A 344 1.34 -1.42 15.59
N PRO A 345 0.42 -0.74 16.32
CA PRO A 345 -0.58 -1.43 17.13
C PRO A 345 -1.61 -2.23 16.31
N GLU A 346 -1.85 -1.82 15.06
CA GLU A 346 -2.75 -2.50 14.14
C GLU A 346 -2.17 -3.81 13.58
N GLU A 347 -0.85 -3.86 13.38
CA GLU A 347 -0.13 -5.04 12.86
C GLU A 347 0.30 -6.01 13.98
N SER A 348 0.53 -5.52 15.19
CA SER A 348 1.02 -6.32 16.34
C SER A 348 -0.08 -7.10 17.09
N GLY A 349 -1.32 -7.09 16.58
CA GLY A 349 -2.46 -7.87 17.06
C GLY A 349 -3.03 -7.45 18.42
N GLN A 350 -2.53 -6.39 19.06
CA GLN A 350 -2.94 -6.00 20.42
C GLN A 350 -4.41 -5.50 20.49
N THR A 351 -4.91 -4.87 19.43
CA THR A 351 -6.23 -4.21 19.42
C THR A 351 -7.40 -5.20 19.36
N LEU A 352 -7.22 -6.35 18.69
CA LEU A 352 -8.24 -7.41 18.60
C LEU A 352 -8.43 -8.16 19.94
N THR A 353 -7.39 -8.23 20.77
CA THR A 353 -7.35 -9.05 22.00
C THR A 353 -8.13 -8.48 23.20
N ARG A 354 -8.42 -7.18 23.25
CA ARG A 354 -9.10 -6.60 24.44
C ARG A 354 -10.63 -6.81 24.44
N LYS A 355 -11.26 -7.14 23.30
CA LYS A 355 -12.74 -7.12 23.16
C LYS A 355 -13.47 -8.48 23.13
N GLN A 356 -12.82 -9.62 22.92
CA GLN A 356 -13.54 -10.91 22.80
C GLN A 356 -13.03 -12.00 23.75
N ARG A 357 -13.70 -12.15 24.90
CA ARG A 357 -13.45 -13.25 25.85
C ARG A 357 -14.46 -14.38 25.64
N SER A 358 -14.05 -15.46 24.97
CA SER A 358 -14.68 -16.78 25.14
C SER A 358 -13.63 -17.82 25.52
N LEU A 359 -13.96 -18.72 26.46
CA LEU A 359 -13.05 -19.76 26.96
C LEU A 359 -12.55 -20.71 25.87
N LYS A 360 -13.37 -20.93 24.83
CA LYS A 360 -13.03 -21.78 23.67
C LYS A 360 -12.05 -21.07 22.73
N GLY A 361 -12.26 -19.77 22.48
CA GLY A 361 -11.31 -18.94 21.70
C GLY A 361 -9.97 -18.77 22.40
N TYR A 362 -9.96 -18.64 23.73
CA TYR A 362 -8.74 -18.56 24.54
C TYR A 362 -7.88 -19.83 24.47
N TYR A 363 -8.50 -21.02 24.49
CA TYR A 363 -7.77 -22.29 24.34
C TYR A 363 -7.25 -22.51 22.92
N GLN A 364 -8.03 -22.16 21.89
CA GLN A 364 -7.58 -22.27 20.49
C GLN A 364 -6.42 -21.30 20.21
N HIS A 365 -6.48 -20.09 20.76
CA HIS A 365 -5.45 -19.06 20.63
C HIS A 365 -4.08 -19.47 21.22
N LEU A 366 -4.06 -20.15 22.37
CA LEU A 366 -2.80 -20.63 22.99
C LEU A 366 -2.00 -21.58 22.09
N PHE A 367 -2.62 -22.19 21.08
CA PHE A 367 -2.03 -23.22 20.21
C PHE A 367 -2.17 -22.95 18.69
N SER A 368 -2.70 -21.79 18.25
CA SER A 368 -3.11 -21.59 16.85
C SER A 368 -2.10 -20.91 15.93
N ILE A 369 -1.10 -20.18 16.45
CA ILE A 369 -0.21 -19.37 15.60
C ILE A 369 1.21 -19.95 15.66
N ARG A 370 1.70 -20.46 14.53
CA ARG A 370 3.07 -20.93 14.37
C ARG A 370 3.92 -19.77 13.85
N GLY A 371 5.14 -19.62 14.36
CA GLY A 371 6.11 -18.68 13.79
C GLY A 371 6.40 -19.10 12.35
N GLY A 372 6.46 -18.12 11.43
CA GLY A 372 6.38 -18.33 9.98
C GLY A 372 4.92 -18.43 9.53
N LEU A 373 4.41 -17.35 8.93
CA LEU A 373 3.00 -17.18 8.55
C LEU A 373 2.49 -18.34 7.67
N ALA A 374 1.77 -19.29 8.28
CA ALA A 374 0.96 -20.28 7.57
C ALA A 374 -0.50 -20.13 8.00
N LEU A 375 -1.29 -19.53 7.11
CA LEU A 375 -2.75 -19.40 7.16
C LEU A 375 -3.43 -20.74 7.48
N ALA A 376 -4.19 -20.78 8.58
CA ALA A 376 -5.22 -21.79 8.80
C ALA A 376 -6.49 -21.10 9.33
N GLY A 377 -7.48 -20.98 8.46
CA GLY A 377 -8.75 -20.35 8.76
C GLY A 377 -9.65 -21.18 9.68
N LEU A 378 -10.38 -20.49 10.55
CA LEU A 378 -11.70 -20.89 11.03
C LEU A 378 -12.54 -19.62 11.24
N SER A 379 -13.45 -19.39 10.28
CA SER A 379 -14.79 -18.81 10.44
C SER A 379 -14.98 -17.73 11.51
N GLY A 380 -14.91 -16.46 11.09
CA GLY A 380 -15.33 -15.32 11.90
C GLY A 380 -14.84 -14.00 11.33
N GLY A 381 -15.41 -13.60 10.18
CA GLY A 381 -15.42 -12.25 9.60
C GLY A 381 -14.10 -11.46 9.50
N PRO A 382 -13.53 -11.29 8.28
CA PRO A 382 -12.50 -10.30 8.03
C PRO A 382 -13.04 -9.15 7.16
N GLY A 383 -13.31 -8.01 7.79
CA GLY A 383 -12.93 -6.72 7.22
C GLY A 383 -11.50 -6.41 7.66
N LEU A 384 -10.78 -5.65 6.84
CA LEU A 384 -9.36 -5.24 6.99
C LEU A 384 -8.34 -6.32 6.55
N GLY A 385 -7.54 -5.97 5.53
CA GLY A 385 -6.45 -6.81 5.03
C GLY A 385 -6.19 -6.70 3.52
N ALA A 386 -6.08 -5.49 2.98
CA ALA A 386 -5.45 -5.23 1.68
C ALA A 386 -4.90 -3.80 1.65
N CYS A 387 -4.04 -3.45 2.62
CA CYS A 387 -3.19 -2.28 2.53
C CYS A 387 -1.84 -2.73 1.96
N THR A 388 -1.78 -3.00 0.66
CA THR A 388 -0.48 -3.03 -0.02
C THR A 388 -0.05 -1.59 -0.24
N THR A 389 1.00 -1.16 0.45
CA THR A 389 1.75 0.05 0.12
C THR A 389 2.05 0.08 -1.38
N HIS A 390 1.42 1.00 -2.13
CA HIS A 390 1.73 1.22 -3.54
C HIS A 390 3.08 1.91 -3.67
N HIS A 391 4.16 1.15 -3.55
CA HIS A 391 5.46 1.55 -4.09
C HIS A 391 5.48 1.19 -5.57
N LEU A 392 5.50 2.19 -6.46
CA LEU A 392 5.83 2.04 -7.89
C LEU A 392 7.33 1.71 -8.06
N SER A 393 7.80 0.63 -7.44
CA SER A 393 9.22 0.28 -7.29
C SER A 393 9.66 -0.91 -8.15
N GLY A 394 8.74 -1.57 -8.87
CA GLY A 394 9.08 -2.67 -9.78
C GLY A 394 9.82 -2.21 -11.04
N GLU A 395 10.27 -3.10 -11.91
CA GLU A 395 10.79 -2.71 -13.23
C GLU A 395 9.64 -2.46 -14.21
N ALA A 396 9.88 -1.79 -15.34
CA ALA A 396 8.91 -1.70 -16.43
C ALA A 396 9.62 -1.76 -17.80
N VAL A 397 8.97 -2.40 -18.78
CA VAL A 397 9.50 -2.50 -20.15
C VAL A 397 9.60 -1.12 -20.81
N LEU A 398 8.62 -0.27 -20.57
CA LEU A 398 8.66 1.14 -20.94
C LEU A 398 8.30 2.00 -19.73
N VAL A 399 9.17 2.95 -19.39
CA VAL A 399 8.87 4.05 -18.46
C VAL A 399 8.59 5.31 -19.28
N ILE A 400 7.41 5.89 -19.11
CA ILE A 400 6.98 7.14 -19.74
C ILE A 400 7.17 8.26 -18.73
N ASP A 401 8.16 9.12 -18.96
CA ASP A 401 8.53 10.26 -18.12
C ASP A 401 8.08 11.62 -18.70
N ARG A 402 7.54 11.63 -19.93
CA ARG A 402 7.03 12.83 -20.61
C ARG A 402 5.67 12.60 -21.25
N GLY A 403 4.87 13.66 -21.33
CA GLY A 403 3.56 13.65 -21.96
C GLY A 403 3.64 13.34 -23.45
N GLY A 404 2.54 12.83 -24.01
CA GLY A 404 2.48 12.47 -25.41
C GLY A 404 1.56 11.28 -25.71
N THR A 405 1.51 10.92 -26.99
CA THR A 405 0.78 9.72 -27.44
C THR A 405 1.75 8.59 -27.73
N TYR A 406 1.55 7.46 -27.08
CA TYR A 406 2.38 6.26 -27.18
C TYR A 406 1.58 5.13 -27.81
N LYS A 407 2.23 4.45 -28.75
CA LYS A 407 1.71 3.27 -29.45
C LYS A 407 2.81 2.22 -29.49
N GLY A 408 2.46 0.94 -29.53
CA GLY A 408 3.47 -0.10 -29.65
C GLY A 408 3.02 -1.46 -29.14
N THR A 409 3.95 -2.41 -29.16
CA THR A 409 3.78 -3.73 -28.54
C THR A 409 4.79 -3.85 -27.42
N TYR A 410 4.32 -4.12 -26.20
CA TYR A 410 5.14 -4.21 -25.00
C TYR A 410 4.87 -5.54 -24.32
N ARG A 411 5.94 -6.31 -24.08
CA ARG A 411 5.85 -7.62 -23.46
C ARG A 411 6.77 -7.67 -22.24
N SER A 412 6.17 -7.96 -21.09
CA SER A 412 6.91 -8.33 -19.88
C SER A 412 7.04 -9.85 -19.78
N HIS A 413 8.13 -10.29 -19.15
CA HIS A 413 8.43 -11.70 -18.91
C HIS A 413 8.49 -12.06 -17.41
N SER A 414 8.25 -11.10 -16.50
CA SER A 414 8.35 -11.26 -15.04
C SER A 414 7.14 -10.65 -14.33
N SER A 415 6.63 -11.31 -13.29
CA SER A 415 5.49 -10.81 -12.49
C SER A 415 5.78 -9.45 -11.85
N GLY A 416 7.04 -9.19 -11.49
CA GLY A 416 7.48 -7.93 -10.89
C GLY A 416 7.78 -6.80 -11.89
N THR A 417 7.56 -7.03 -13.19
CA THR A 417 7.88 -6.07 -14.24
C THR A 417 6.63 -5.68 -15.01
N ALA A 418 6.29 -4.40 -15.03
CA ALA A 418 5.14 -3.91 -15.80
C ALA A 418 5.44 -3.78 -17.30
N CYS A 419 4.43 -3.84 -18.17
CA CYS A 419 4.66 -3.54 -19.60
C CYS A 419 4.88 -2.03 -19.83
N ILE A 420 4.08 -1.18 -19.21
CA ILE A 420 4.24 0.27 -19.28
C ILE A 420 4.07 0.86 -17.88
N ARG A 421 4.98 1.73 -17.47
CA ARG A 421 4.80 2.62 -16.32
C ARG A 421 4.72 4.07 -16.76
N VAL A 422 3.70 4.77 -16.31
CA VAL A 422 3.54 6.22 -16.48
C VAL A 422 4.06 6.92 -15.23
N ALA A 423 5.21 7.58 -15.36
CA ALA A 423 5.94 8.27 -14.30
C ALA A 423 6.01 9.79 -14.57
N THR A 424 4.89 10.36 -15.03
CA THR A 424 4.75 11.79 -15.32
C THR A 424 3.33 12.27 -15.02
N THR A 425 3.19 13.55 -14.72
CA THR A 425 1.89 14.23 -14.53
C THR A 425 1.43 14.94 -15.79
N GLU A 426 2.28 15.01 -16.82
CA GLU A 426 1.91 15.49 -18.15
C GLU A 426 0.87 14.55 -18.80
N PRO A 427 0.00 15.06 -19.68
CA PRO A 427 -1.01 14.22 -20.34
C PRO A 427 -0.37 13.12 -21.19
N VAL A 428 -0.73 11.86 -20.89
CA VAL A 428 -0.29 10.67 -21.61
C VAL A 428 -1.48 9.95 -22.24
N VAL A 429 -1.33 9.58 -23.52
CA VAL A 429 -2.30 8.78 -24.26
C VAL A 429 -1.64 7.48 -24.70
N LEU A 430 -2.07 6.35 -24.16
CA LEU A 430 -1.75 5.02 -24.67
C LEU A 430 -2.80 4.66 -25.73
N GLU A 431 -2.39 4.60 -27.00
CA GLU A 431 -3.30 4.45 -28.14
C GLU A 431 -2.97 3.20 -28.94
N GLY A 432 -3.85 2.20 -28.91
CA GLY A 432 -3.69 1.00 -29.73
C GLY A 432 -2.52 0.10 -29.31
N CYS A 433 -2.09 0.17 -28.03
CA CYS A 433 -0.99 -0.65 -27.54
C CYS A 433 -1.38 -2.13 -27.42
N LEU A 434 -0.44 -3.02 -27.74
CA LEU A 434 -0.54 -4.45 -27.47
C LEU A 434 0.34 -4.77 -26.25
N LEU A 435 -0.27 -5.27 -25.18
CA LEU A 435 0.38 -5.47 -23.90
C LEU A 435 0.27 -6.94 -23.50
N THR A 436 1.37 -7.55 -23.10
CA THR A 436 1.35 -8.96 -22.67
C THR A 436 2.34 -9.20 -21.54
N GLY A 437 1.91 -9.75 -20.42
CA GLY A 437 2.80 -9.97 -19.29
C GLY A 437 2.16 -10.74 -18.15
N PRO A 438 2.98 -11.38 -17.28
CA PRO A 438 2.51 -12.07 -16.09
C PRO A 438 2.14 -11.09 -14.94
N GLY A 439 2.81 -9.93 -14.89
CA GLY A 439 2.55 -8.84 -13.94
C GLY A 439 1.59 -7.77 -14.47
N ASN A 440 1.56 -6.61 -13.80
CA ASN A 440 0.72 -5.49 -14.21
C ASN A 440 1.05 -5.04 -15.64
N LEU A 441 0.05 -4.79 -16.48
CA LEU A 441 0.30 -4.37 -17.87
C LEU A 441 0.54 -2.86 -17.94
N ILE A 442 -0.21 -2.07 -17.18
CA ILE A 442 -0.05 -0.62 -17.11
C ILE A 442 -0.04 -0.21 -15.65
N GLU A 443 0.96 0.55 -15.25
CA GLU A 443 1.06 1.20 -13.96
C GLU A 443 1.08 2.71 -14.14
N ALA A 444 0.40 3.46 -13.29
CA ALA A 444 0.50 4.91 -13.26
C ALA A 444 0.48 5.44 -11.84
N GLY A 445 1.35 6.42 -11.58
CA GLY A 445 1.51 7.00 -10.26
C GLY A 445 0.68 8.24 -9.97
N GLU A 446 0.97 8.83 -8.82
CA GLU A 446 0.25 9.98 -8.31
C GLU A 446 0.27 11.15 -9.31
N GLY A 447 -0.88 11.78 -9.49
CA GLY A 447 -1.06 12.93 -10.38
C GLY A 447 -1.13 12.58 -11.86
N ALA A 448 -1.19 11.30 -12.23
CA ALA A 448 -1.29 10.89 -13.64
C ALA A 448 -2.54 11.49 -14.33
N ASP A 449 -2.30 12.01 -15.55
CA ASP A 449 -3.35 12.35 -16.53
C ASP A 449 -3.24 11.37 -17.69
N LEU A 450 -4.04 10.32 -17.62
CA LEU A 450 -3.85 9.14 -18.45
C LEU A 450 -5.11 8.84 -19.27
N THR A 451 -4.91 8.62 -20.56
CA THR A 451 -5.91 8.06 -21.47
C THR A 451 -5.40 6.73 -22.01
N VAL A 452 -6.08 5.63 -21.71
CA VAL A 452 -5.81 4.30 -22.26
C VAL A 452 -6.92 3.94 -23.23
N ARG A 453 -6.60 3.95 -24.52
CA ARG A 453 -7.60 3.77 -25.58
C ARG A 453 -7.19 2.77 -26.64
N ASN A 454 -8.14 1.97 -27.11
CA ASN A 454 -7.96 0.98 -28.19
C ASN A 454 -6.86 -0.07 -27.91
N CYS A 455 -6.42 -0.21 -26.65
CA CYS A 455 -5.35 -1.11 -26.27
C CYS A 455 -5.87 -2.54 -26.08
N ARG A 456 -4.98 -3.52 -26.20
CA ARG A 456 -5.26 -4.94 -25.99
C ARG A 456 -4.25 -5.50 -25.00
N GLY A 457 -4.73 -5.91 -23.82
CA GLY A 457 -3.92 -6.53 -22.78
C GLY A 457 -4.23 -8.02 -22.64
N GLN A 458 -3.16 -8.81 -22.55
CA GLN A 458 -3.21 -10.25 -22.28
C GLN A 458 -2.38 -10.55 -21.03
N GLY A 459 -3.03 -11.01 -19.96
CA GLY A 459 -2.33 -11.57 -18.81
C GLY A 459 -1.74 -12.93 -19.15
N LEU A 460 -0.54 -13.20 -18.65
CA LEU A 460 0.12 -14.50 -18.71
C LEU A 460 0.06 -15.18 -17.34
N GLU A 461 0.38 -16.47 -17.32
CA GLU A 461 0.62 -17.17 -16.06
C GLU A 461 1.76 -16.47 -15.28
N PRO A 462 1.58 -16.19 -13.98
CA PRO A 462 2.61 -15.59 -13.11
C PRO A 462 3.95 -16.33 -13.15
N THR A 463 5.05 -15.64 -12.86
CA THR A 463 6.39 -16.25 -12.85
C THR A 463 6.72 -16.98 -11.54
N ALA A 464 6.04 -16.67 -10.45
CA ALA A 464 6.21 -17.35 -9.17
C ALA A 464 4.92 -18.04 -8.70
N ASP A 465 5.08 -19.05 -7.85
CA ASP A 465 3.94 -19.72 -7.20
C ASP A 465 3.28 -18.79 -6.19
N LYS A 466 1.99 -19.02 -5.92
CA LYS A 466 1.18 -18.21 -5.00
C LYS A 466 0.97 -16.75 -5.45
N GLU A 467 1.19 -16.45 -6.73
CA GLU A 467 0.87 -15.16 -7.34
C GLU A 467 -0.31 -15.26 -8.29
N ALA A 468 -1.10 -14.19 -8.40
CA ALA A 468 -2.17 -14.03 -9.40
C ALA A 468 -1.67 -13.29 -10.64
N PRO A 469 -2.32 -13.44 -11.82
CA PRO A 469 -2.05 -12.60 -12.98
C PRO A 469 -2.17 -11.11 -12.64
N GLY A 470 -1.27 -10.29 -13.15
CA GLY A 470 -1.31 -8.85 -12.88
C GLY A 470 -2.53 -8.13 -13.47
N ARG A 471 -2.74 -6.89 -13.02
CA ARG A 471 -3.82 -6.01 -13.47
C ARG A 471 -3.58 -5.58 -14.93
N PHE A 472 -4.64 -5.31 -15.67
CA PHE A 472 -4.51 -4.57 -16.93
C PHE A 472 -4.04 -3.14 -16.68
N LEU A 473 -4.58 -2.52 -15.64
CA LEU A 473 -4.29 -1.15 -15.27
C LEU A 473 -4.35 -1.02 -13.75
N ASP A 474 -3.26 -0.54 -13.18
CA ASP A 474 -3.08 -0.27 -11.76
C ASP A 474 -2.67 1.20 -11.59
N VAL A 475 -3.55 2.00 -10.97
CA VAL A 475 -3.36 3.44 -10.87
C VAL A 475 -3.52 3.91 -9.45
N TYR A 476 -2.53 4.65 -8.96
CA TYR A 476 -2.57 5.28 -7.65
C TYR A 476 -2.71 6.79 -7.78
N ARG A 477 -3.77 7.35 -7.16
CA ARG A 477 -4.04 8.80 -7.07
C ARG A 477 -3.93 9.56 -8.41
N PRO A 478 -4.66 9.17 -9.47
CA PRO A 478 -4.65 9.95 -10.70
C PRO A 478 -5.37 11.31 -10.52
N ARG A 479 -5.10 12.26 -11.42
CA ARG A 479 -5.84 13.53 -11.50
C ARG A 479 -6.88 13.54 -12.63
N ARG A 480 -6.72 12.67 -13.63
CA ARG A 480 -7.65 12.44 -14.73
C ARG A 480 -7.39 11.06 -15.31
N LEU A 481 -8.45 10.28 -15.54
CA LEU A 481 -8.30 8.93 -16.11
C LEU A 481 -9.41 8.62 -17.10
N VAL A 482 -9.03 8.18 -18.29
CA VAL A 482 -9.95 7.74 -19.35
C VAL A 482 -9.51 6.36 -19.83
N VAL A 483 -10.36 5.35 -19.66
CA VAL A 483 -10.10 3.96 -20.05
C VAL A 483 -11.18 3.51 -21.01
N GLU A 484 -10.91 3.58 -22.31
CA GLU A 484 -11.95 3.40 -23.33
C GLU A 484 -11.58 2.44 -24.45
N HIS A 485 -12.56 1.67 -24.93
CA HIS A 485 -12.39 0.81 -26.11
C HIS A 485 -11.23 -0.21 -25.99
N ASN A 486 -10.94 -0.73 -24.80
CA ASN A 486 -9.84 -1.68 -24.60
C ASN A 486 -10.31 -3.14 -24.62
N ILE A 487 -9.38 -4.07 -24.82
CA ILE A 487 -9.56 -5.50 -24.52
C ILE A 487 -8.66 -5.88 -23.35
N LEU A 488 -9.23 -6.56 -22.36
CA LEU A 488 -8.52 -7.14 -21.22
C LEU A 488 -8.81 -8.64 -21.21
N THR A 489 -7.79 -9.49 -21.23
CA THR A 489 -7.98 -10.96 -21.22
C THR A 489 -7.04 -11.61 -20.22
N GLN A 490 -7.59 -12.42 -19.31
CA GLN A 490 -6.82 -13.16 -18.30
C GLN A 490 -5.96 -12.27 -17.37
N THR A 491 -6.38 -11.02 -17.13
CA THR A 491 -5.74 -10.10 -16.19
C THR A 491 -6.54 -10.05 -14.88
N SER A 492 -5.98 -9.47 -13.82
CA SER A 492 -6.73 -9.11 -12.61
C SER A 492 -7.62 -7.85 -12.77
N GLY A 493 -7.87 -7.40 -14.00
CA GLY A 493 -8.75 -6.24 -14.28
C GLY A 493 -8.12 -4.88 -13.99
N ILE A 494 -8.92 -3.91 -13.56
CA ILE A 494 -8.53 -2.51 -13.37
C ILE A 494 -8.68 -2.13 -11.90
N VAL A 495 -7.68 -1.45 -11.35
CA VAL A 495 -7.76 -0.85 -10.01
C VAL A 495 -7.39 0.63 -10.05
N ILE A 496 -8.20 1.44 -9.38
CA ILE A 496 -7.92 2.85 -9.11
C ILE A 496 -7.94 3.03 -7.59
N ASN A 497 -6.76 3.33 -7.05
CA ASN A 497 -6.55 3.53 -5.62
C ASN A 497 -6.43 5.02 -5.32
N ARG A 498 -7.40 5.56 -4.57
CA ARG A 498 -7.48 6.98 -4.18
C ARG A 498 -7.58 7.94 -5.39
N TRP A 499 -7.79 9.22 -5.11
CA TRP A 499 -7.85 10.28 -6.12
C TRP A 499 -7.01 11.48 -5.67
N ALA A 500 -6.18 12.05 -6.56
CA ALA A 500 -5.39 13.25 -6.25
C ALA A 500 -6.07 14.56 -6.66
N GLY A 501 -7.10 14.49 -7.50
CA GLY A 501 -7.76 15.67 -8.04
C GLY A 501 -8.68 16.38 -7.04
N ASN A 502 -8.97 17.65 -7.31
CA ASN A 502 -9.91 18.49 -6.58
C ASN A 502 -11.29 18.56 -7.24
N SER A 503 -11.62 17.58 -8.09
CA SER A 503 -12.90 17.47 -8.80
C SER A 503 -13.22 18.66 -9.72
N GLY A 504 -12.18 19.30 -10.27
CA GLY A 504 -12.35 20.29 -11.34
C GLY A 504 -12.99 19.67 -12.60
N PRO A 505 -13.61 20.48 -13.48
CA PRO A 505 -14.39 19.97 -14.63
C PRO A 505 -13.61 19.12 -15.64
N ASN A 506 -12.27 19.19 -15.62
CA ASN A 506 -11.39 18.37 -16.47
C ASN A 506 -10.78 17.17 -15.73
N GLN A 507 -11.12 16.96 -14.46
CA GLN A 507 -10.61 15.87 -13.63
C GLN A 507 -11.69 14.80 -13.49
N THR A 508 -11.92 14.05 -14.56
CA THR A 508 -12.95 13.01 -14.63
C THR A 508 -12.34 11.61 -14.64
N LEU A 509 -13.16 10.62 -14.31
CA LEU A 509 -12.83 9.20 -14.36
C LEU A 509 -13.84 8.48 -15.26
N THR A 510 -13.42 8.04 -16.45
CA THR A 510 -14.28 7.23 -17.32
C THR A 510 -13.70 5.85 -17.57
N VAL A 511 -14.54 4.82 -17.45
CA VAL A 511 -14.22 3.43 -17.82
C VAL A 511 -15.33 2.94 -18.74
N ARG A 512 -15.13 3.03 -20.06
CA ARG A 512 -16.22 2.84 -21.02
C ARG A 512 -15.88 1.99 -22.23
N TYR A 513 -16.87 1.30 -22.77
CA TYR A 513 -16.73 0.56 -24.03
C TYR A 513 -15.63 -0.52 -24.01
N ASN A 514 -15.23 -1.01 -22.84
CA ASN A 514 -14.17 -2.02 -22.74
C ASN A 514 -14.74 -3.43 -22.88
N ARG A 515 -13.91 -4.35 -23.36
CA ARG A 515 -14.22 -5.78 -23.43
C ARG A 515 -13.27 -6.55 -22.52
N ALA A 516 -13.80 -7.12 -21.44
CA ALA A 516 -13.06 -7.96 -20.51
C ALA A 516 -13.43 -9.43 -20.67
N ARG A 517 -12.41 -10.31 -20.64
CA ARG A 517 -12.56 -11.76 -20.73
C ARG A 517 -11.77 -12.44 -19.62
N ASN A 518 -12.44 -13.28 -18.85
CA ASN A 518 -11.87 -14.11 -17.81
C ASN A 518 -10.94 -13.31 -16.87
N ILE A 519 -11.51 -12.37 -16.12
CA ILE A 519 -10.73 -11.70 -15.08
C ILE A 519 -10.36 -12.73 -14.01
N ASP A 520 -9.10 -12.72 -13.58
CA ASP A 520 -8.54 -13.88 -12.90
C ASP A 520 -7.65 -13.50 -11.72
N GLY A 521 -8.06 -13.93 -10.53
CA GLY A 521 -7.31 -13.79 -9.29
C GLY A 521 -6.67 -15.09 -8.80
N ARG A 522 -6.73 -16.19 -9.57
CA ARG A 522 -6.20 -17.49 -9.14
C ARG A 522 -4.69 -17.46 -9.02
N TRP A 523 -4.17 -18.07 -7.97
CA TRP A 523 -2.73 -18.21 -7.82
C TRP A 523 -2.15 -19.32 -8.69
N ARG A 524 -0.96 -19.08 -9.24
CA ARG A 524 -0.15 -20.13 -9.85
C ARG A 524 0.21 -21.20 -8.82
N GLN A 525 -0.04 -22.47 -9.16
CA GLN A 525 0.27 -23.68 -8.37
C GLN A 525 -0.05 -23.61 -6.86
N GLY A 526 -1.07 -22.84 -6.47
CA GLY A 526 -1.45 -22.64 -5.07
C GLY A 526 -2.95 -22.85 -4.83
N GLN A 527 -3.32 -23.14 -3.57
CA GLN A 527 -4.73 -23.24 -3.13
C GLN A 527 -5.33 -21.87 -2.73
N GLY A 528 -4.78 -20.78 -3.27
CA GLY A 528 -5.14 -19.41 -2.89
C GLY A 528 -5.56 -18.55 -4.08
N SER A 529 -5.99 -17.33 -3.76
CA SER A 529 -6.40 -16.35 -4.75
C SER A 529 -6.24 -14.94 -4.21
N THR A 530 -5.97 -14.00 -5.11
CA THR A 530 -6.06 -12.57 -4.85
C THR A 530 -7.46 -12.10 -5.24
N ARG A 531 -8.05 -11.19 -4.45
CA ARG A 531 -9.32 -10.56 -4.83
C ARG A 531 -9.13 -9.75 -6.10
N SER A 532 -9.76 -10.21 -7.18
CA SER A 532 -9.73 -9.56 -8.47
C SER A 532 -11.12 -9.03 -8.83
N SER A 533 -11.13 -7.95 -9.61
CA SER A 533 -12.33 -7.26 -10.06
C SER A 533 -12.08 -6.80 -11.49
N PHE A 534 -13.10 -6.79 -12.35
CA PHE A 534 -12.97 -6.08 -13.62
C PHE A 534 -12.63 -4.62 -13.36
N LEU A 535 -13.32 -4.00 -12.39
CA LEU A 535 -13.05 -2.66 -11.92
C LEU A 535 -13.19 -2.59 -10.39
N LEU A 536 -12.13 -2.15 -9.73
CA LEU A 536 -12.14 -1.75 -8.32
C LEU A 536 -11.84 -0.26 -8.22
N LEU A 537 -12.78 0.50 -7.65
CA LEU A 537 -12.51 1.83 -7.13
C LEU A 537 -12.29 1.72 -5.62
N ASN A 538 -11.09 2.06 -5.17
CA ASN A 538 -10.70 1.97 -3.77
C ASN A 538 -10.50 3.37 -3.19
N THR A 539 -11.56 3.85 -2.53
CA THR A 539 -11.63 5.17 -1.88
C THR A 539 -11.34 6.29 -2.88
N VAL A 540 -11.99 6.24 -4.05
CA VAL A 540 -12.09 7.37 -4.98
C VAL A 540 -13.27 8.21 -4.52
N GLN A 541 -13.00 9.27 -3.77
CA GLN A 541 -14.02 10.03 -3.07
C GLN A 541 -14.22 11.42 -3.66
N HIS A 542 -15.44 11.94 -3.50
CA HIS A 542 -15.83 13.33 -3.76
C HIS A 542 -15.62 13.77 -5.22
N LEU A 543 -15.71 12.83 -6.16
CA LEU A 543 -15.34 13.07 -7.56
C LEU A 543 -16.56 13.25 -8.46
N ALA A 544 -16.65 14.41 -9.10
CA ALA A 544 -17.63 14.65 -10.16
C ALA A 544 -17.21 13.99 -11.48
N GLY A 545 -18.19 13.60 -12.30
CA GLY A 545 -17.95 13.03 -13.63
C GLY A 545 -17.30 11.65 -13.63
N ILE A 546 -17.62 10.79 -12.66
CA ILE A 546 -17.30 9.36 -12.76
C ILE A 546 -18.37 8.67 -13.62
N GLU A 547 -17.94 8.01 -14.70
CA GLU A 547 -18.82 7.25 -15.61
C GLU A 547 -18.23 5.86 -15.88
N ILE A 548 -18.95 4.81 -15.48
CA ILE A 548 -18.62 3.41 -15.77
C ILE A 548 -19.72 2.86 -16.68
N ALA A 549 -19.46 2.80 -17.99
CA ALA A 549 -20.54 2.59 -18.94
C ALA A 549 -20.21 1.69 -20.14
N TYR A 550 -21.20 0.93 -20.60
CA TYR A 550 -21.11 0.13 -21.84
C TYR A 550 -19.93 -0.87 -21.88
N ASN A 551 -19.49 -1.37 -20.73
CA ASN A 551 -18.45 -2.41 -20.68
C ASN A 551 -19.06 -3.81 -20.84
N GLU A 552 -18.36 -4.69 -21.55
CA GLU A 552 -18.71 -6.12 -21.71
C GLU A 552 -17.72 -6.98 -20.92
N VAL A 553 -18.14 -7.50 -19.77
CA VAL A 553 -17.34 -8.36 -18.90
C VAL A 553 -17.89 -9.78 -18.97
N VAL A 554 -17.04 -10.73 -19.35
CA VAL A 554 -17.47 -12.12 -19.51
C VAL A 554 -16.42 -13.03 -18.90
N ASN A 555 -16.81 -13.67 -17.81
CA ASN A 555 -16.02 -14.64 -17.08
C ASN A 555 -16.55 -16.04 -17.40
N THR A 556 -15.65 -16.97 -17.73
CA THR A 556 -16.01 -18.37 -18.01
C THR A 556 -15.81 -19.20 -16.74
N PRO A 557 -16.76 -20.09 -16.38
CA PRO A 557 -16.57 -21.02 -15.27
C PRO A 557 -15.23 -21.74 -15.34
N ASP A 558 -14.55 -21.88 -14.20
CA ASP A 558 -13.25 -22.55 -14.06
C ASP A 558 -12.08 -21.94 -14.87
N GLN A 559 -12.28 -20.83 -15.57
CA GLN A 559 -11.23 -20.08 -16.28
C GLN A 559 -11.01 -18.68 -15.70
N SER A 560 -11.74 -18.33 -14.64
CA SER A 560 -11.73 -17.02 -14.01
C SER A 560 -11.98 -17.19 -12.51
N LEU A 561 -11.56 -16.19 -11.73
CA LEU A 561 -11.90 -16.08 -10.33
C LEU A 561 -11.94 -14.59 -9.96
N VAL A 562 -13.14 -14.05 -10.04
CA VAL A 562 -13.47 -12.65 -9.72
C VAL A 562 -14.25 -12.66 -8.44
N GLU A 563 -13.87 -11.79 -7.51
CA GLU A 563 -14.71 -11.45 -6.36
C GLU A 563 -15.91 -10.66 -6.89
N ASP A 564 -15.91 -9.33 -6.77
CA ASP A 564 -16.92 -8.50 -7.42
C ASP A 564 -16.41 -7.99 -8.75
N ASN A 565 -17.24 -8.07 -9.81
CA ASN A 565 -16.84 -7.53 -11.11
C ASN A 565 -16.65 -6.02 -11.05
N ILE A 566 -17.59 -5.31 -10.42
CA ILE A 566 -17.51 -3.87 -10.15
C ILE A 566 -17.61 -3.67 -8.64
N ASN A 567 -16.52 -3.23 -8.02
CA ASN A 567 -16.47 -2.92 -6.59
C ASN A 567 -16.20 -1.43 -6.37
N LEU A 568 -17.08 -0.78 -5.60
CA LEU A 568 -17.03 0.65 -5.30
C LEU A 568 -16.65 0.89 -3.82
N TYR A 569 -15.54 0.32 -3.38
CA TYR A 569 -15.08 0.36 -2.00
C TYR A 569 -14.85 1.79 -1.51
N ASN A 570 -15.62 2.25 -0.51
CA ASN A 570 -15.54 3.59 0.09
C ASN A 570 -15.44 4.72 -0.96
N SER A 571 -16.01 4.53 -2.16
CA SER A 571 -15.87 5.45 -3.29
C SER A 571 -17.15 6.24 -3.53
N SER A 572 -17.01 7.52 -3.84
CA SER A 572 -18.13 8.44 -3.91
C SER A 572 -18.07 9.42 -5.07
N GLY A 573 -19.26 9.71 -5.62
CA GLY A 573 -19.47 10.84 -6.50
C GLY A 573 -19.64 12.12 -5.70
N THR A 574 -20.40 13.06 -6.23
CA THR A 574 -20.91 14.23 -5.49
C THR A 574 -22.43 14.27 -5.57
N ALA A 575 -23.09 14.95 -4.63
CA ALA A 575 -24.54 15.10 -4.68
C ALA A 575 -25.07 15.71 -6.01
N ALA A 576 -24.27 16.58 -6.65
CA ALA A 576 -24.63 17.21 -7.94
C ALA A 576 -24.19 16.39 -9.16
N SER A 577 -23.28 15.44 -8.99
CA SER A 577 -22.78 14.54 -10.03
C SER A 577 -22.49 13.18 -9.39
N PRO A 578 -23.52 12.34 -9.19
CA PRO A 578 -23.34 11.00 -8.67
C PRO A 578 -22.36 10.19 -9.52
N LEU A 579 -21.67 9.24 -8.88
CA LEU A 579 -20.90 8.21 -9.56
C LEU A 579 -21.87 7.34 -10.35
N HIS A 580 -21.76 7.34 -11.68
CA HIS A 580 -22.75 6.74 -12.55
C HIS A 580 -22.26 5.44 -13.16
N VAL A 581 -22.94 4.33 -12.86
CA VAL A 581 -22.66 3.00 -13.42
C VAL A 581 -23.83 2.55 -14.28
N HIS A 582 -23.69 2.56 -15.60
CA HIS A 582 -24.84 2.27 -16.46
C HIS A 582 -24.54 1.50 -17.73
N ASP A 583 -25.57 0.82 -18.25
CA ASP A 583 -25.49 0.11 -19.52
C ASP A 583 -24.39 -0.96 -19.65
N ASN A 584 -23.81 -1.43 -18.54
CA ASN A 584 -22.80 -2.49 -18.57
C ASN A 584 -23.46 -3.86 -18.75
N PHE A 585 -22.74 -4.78 -19.40
CA PHE A 585 -23.09 -6.19 -19.43
C PHE A 585 -22.01 -6.99 -18.72
N VAL A 586 -22.39 -7.70 -17.66
CA VAL A 586 -21.50 -8.53 -16.87
C VAL A 586 -22.06 -9.93 -16.81
N ARG A 587 -21.28 -10.92 -17.26
CA ARG A 587 -21.59 -12.34 -17.14
C ARG A 587 -20.53 -13.03 -16.29
N GLY A 588 -20.97 -13.69 -15.23
CA GLY A 588 -20.13 -14.53 -14.39
C GLY A 588 -19.56 -13.81 -13.17
N ALA A 589 -19.46 -14.56 -12.09
CA ALA A 589 -18.73 -14.31 -10.85
C ALA A 589 -18.71 -15.68 -10.16
N TYR A 590 -18.05 -16.64 -10.82
CA TYR A 590 -18.12 -18.05 -10.44
C TYR A 590 -17.08 -18.34 -9.38
N PRO A 591 -17.38 -19.22 -8.40
CA PRO A 591 -16.33 -19.76 -7.56
C PRO A 591 -15.39 -20.67 -8.34
N LEU A 592 -14.33 -21.12 -7.67
CA LEU A 592 -13.44 -22.15 -8.17
C LEU A 592 -13.34 -23.34 -7.19
N PRO A 593 -13.60 -24.58 -7.64
CA PRO A 593 -14.27 -24.92 -8.89
C PRO A 593 -15.71 -24.37 -8.93
N ALA A 594 -16.27 -24.13 -10.12
CA ALA A 594 -17.56 -23.48 -10.30
C ALA A 594 -18.76 -24.24 -9.69
N THR A 595 -18.53 -25.48 -9.24
CA THR A 595 -19.50 -26.36 -8.59
C THR A 595 -19.55 -26.22 -7.05
N VAL A 596 -18.63 -25.47 -6.42
CA VAL A 596 -18.66 -25.32 -4.95
C VAL A 596 -19.87 -24.50 -4.50
N ALA A 597 -20.30 -24.77 -3.28
CA ALA A 597 -21.58 -24.27 -2.77
C ALA A 597 -21.55 -22.83 -2.22
N THR A 598 -20.36 -22.28 -1.97
CA THR A 598 -20.20 -20.99 -1.28
C THR A 598 -19.21 -20.11 -2.02
N PHE A 599 -19.63 -18.90 -2.30
CA PHE A 599 -18.82 -17.87 -2.93
C PHE A 599 -19.36 -16.50 -2.55
N THR A 600 -18.51 -15.48 -2.56
CA THR A 600 -18.85 -14.11 -2.21
C THR A 600 -18.95 -13.19 -3.41
N GLY A 601 -18.46 -13.61 -4.59
CA GLY A 601 -18.36 -12.75 -5.74
C GLY A 601 -19.66 -12.32 -6.42
N THR A 602 -19.75 -11.04 -6.77
CA THR A 602 -20.97 -10.41 -7.30
C THR A 602 -20.79 -9.71 -8.65
N GLY A 603 -21.90 -9.24 -9.22
CA GLY A 603 -21.88 -8.37 -10.39
C GLY A 603 -21.44 -6.94 -10.04
N LEU A 604 -22.11 -6.32 -9.07
CA LEU A 604 -21.78 -4.98 -8.57
C LEU A 604 -22.04 -4.86 -7.07
N THR A 605 -21.12 -4.19 -6.37
CA THR A 605 -21.27 -3.88 -4.94
C THR A 605 -20.85 -2.44 -4.61
N SER A 606 -21.61 -1.78 -3.73
CA SER A 606 -21.06 -0.70 -2.89
C SER A 606 -20.60 -1.30 -1.57
N ASP A 607 -19.30 -1.21 -1.35
CA ASP A 607 -18.60 -1.88 -0.26
C ASP A 607 -17.84 -0.84 0.57
N GLY A 608 -17.42 -1.19 1.79
CA GLY A 608 -16.64 -0.27 2.61
C GLY A 608 -16.86 -0.33 4.11
N ASP A 609 -15.78 -0.09 4.84
CA ASP A 609 -15.70 -0.08 6.31
C ASP A 609 -15.60 1.33 6.90
N ALA A 610 -15.96 2.36 6.14
CA ALA A 610 -15.92 3.75 6.58
C ALA A 610 -16.65 3.99 7.90
N GLN A 611 -16.08 4.85 8.75
CA GLN A 611 -16.65 5.21 10.06
C GLN A 611 -17.46 6.51 10.02
N THR A 612 -17.30 7.28 8.94
CA THR A 612 -18.00 8.56 8.72
C THR A 612 -18.77 8.52 7.41
N ALA A 613 -19.81 9.36 7.30
CA ALA A 613 -20.59 9.48 6.06
C ALA A 613 -19.69 9.96 4.90
N ASP A 614 -18.84 10.95 5.17
CA ASP A 614 -17.94 11.55 4.18
C ASP A 614 -17.00 10.53 3.52
N GLU A 615 -16.56 9.52 4.28
CA GLU A 615 -15.66 8.49 3.81
C GLU A 615 -16.36 7.28 3.18
N ALA A 616 -17.67 7.15 3.38
CA ALA A 616 -18.42 5.99 2.93
C ALA A 616 -18.70 6.03 1.43
N ALA A 617 -18.96 4.86 0.84
CA ALA A 617 -19.48 4.79 -0.51
C ALA A 617 -20.76 5.64 -0.61
N SER A 618 -20.79 6.65 -1.48
CA SER A 618 -21.88 7.61 -1.47
C SER A 618 -22.11 8.34 -2.78
N PHE A 619 -23.34 8.84 -2.96
CA PHE A 619 -23.78 9.50 -4.19
C PHE A 619 -23.50 8.62 -5.42
N ILE A 620 -24.07 7.41 -5.44
CA ILE A 620 -23.89 6.42 -6.50
C ILE A 620 -25.25 6.20 -7.18
N GLU A 621 -25.28 6.25 -8.50
CA GLU A 621 -26.44 5.87 -9.30
C GLU A 621 -26.05 4.72 -10.24
N ALA A 622 -26.83 3.63 -10.23
CA ALA A 622 -26.59 2.51 -11.13
C ALA A 622 -27.86 2.07 -11.84
N ASP A 623 -27.85 2.10 -13.18
CA ASP A 623 -29.03 1.83 -14.00
C ASP A 623 -28.77 1.20 -15.37
N HIS A 624 -29.79 0.52 -15.90
CA HIS A 624 -29.73 -0.16 -17.21
C HIS A 624 -28.59 -1.16 -17.40
N ASN A 625 -27.97 -1.62 -16.30
CA ASN A 625 -26.96 -2.69 -16.32
C ASN A 625 -27.62 -4.06 -16.44
N GLN A 626 -26.88 -5.02 -16.99
CA GLN A 626 -27.31 -6.42 -17.12
C GLN A 626 -26.27 -7.33 -16.46
N PHE A 627 -26.63 -7.89 -15.30
CA PHE A 627 -25.81 -8.83 -14.53
C PHE A 627 -26.37 -10.23 -14.69
N VAL A 628 -25.57 -11.12 -15.28
CA VAL A 628 -26.01 -12.43 -15.76
C VAL A 628 -25.14 -13.54 -15.17
N ALA A 629 -25.76 -14.62 -14.71
CA ALA A 629 -25.06 -15.81 -14.20
C ALA A 629 -24.00 -15.50 -13.11
N THR A 630 -24.31 -14.61 -12.16
CA THR A 630 -23.41 -14.27 -11.05
C THR A 630 -23.56 -15.26 -9.89
N GLY A 631 -22.49 -15.48 -9.10
CA GLY A 631 -22.43 -16.59 -8.14
C GLY A 631 -22.85 -16.31 -6.71
N ASN A 632 -22.75 -15.09 -6.20
CA ASN A 632 -23.28 -14.75 -4.88
C ASN A 632 -24.50 -13.87 -4.98
N ALA A 633 -24.34 -12.69 -5.58
CA ALA A 633 -25.43 -11.78 -5.90
C ALA A 633 -25.26 -11.13 -7.27
N ALA A 634 -26.33 -10.61 -7.87
CA ALA A 634 -26.21 -9.82 -9.09
C ALA A 634 -25.79 -8.39 -8.75
N MET A 635 -26.50 -7.75 -7.82
CA MET A 635 -26.12 -6.45 -7.26
C MET A 635 -26.37 -6.45 -5.76
N ASN A 636 -25.47 -5.87 -4.98
CA ASN A 636 -25.74 -5.61 -3.57
C ASN A 636 -25.23 -4.22 -3.14
N LEU A 637 -25.78 -3.75 -2.03
CA LEU A 637 -25.40 -2.52 -1.35
C LEU A 637 -25.04 -2.95 0.08
N ALA A 638 -23.74 -3.12 0.33
CA ALA A 638 -23.19 -3.65 1.58
C ALA A 638 -22.80 -2.53 2.57
N ALA A 639 -22.48 -1.35 2.04
CA ALA A 639 -22.12 -0.15 2.78
C ALA A 639 -22.52 1.11 2.01
N GLY A 640 -22.62 2.24 2.74
CA GLY A 640 -22.78 3.56 2.13
C GLY A 640 -24.13 4.25 2.31
N HIS A 641 -24.26 5.44 1.73
CA HIS A 641 -25.46 6.26 1.76
C HIS A 641 -25.71 7.02 0.45
N ASP A 642 -26.95 7.49 0.23
CA ASP A 642 -27.32 8.21 -1.00
C ASP A 642 -27.04 7.39 -2.27
N ILE A 643 -27.32 6.09 -2.22
CA ILE A 643 -27.12 5.15 -3.34
C ILE A 643 -28.46 4.78 -3.97
N TYR A 644 -28.54 4.83 -5.30
CA TYR A 644 -29.75 4.54 -6.06
C TYR A 644 -29.51 3.52 -7.18
N TYR A 645 -30.01 2.30 -7.00
CA TYR A 645 -29.96 1.25 -8.05
C TYR A 645 -31.32 1.05 -8.70
N HIS A 646 -31.45 1.33 -10.00
CA HIS A 646 -32.74 1.22 -10.67
C HIS A 646 -32.69 0.81 -12.14
N ASP A 647 -33.80 0.25 -12.64
CA ASP A 647 -33.94 -0.11 -14.06
C ASP A 647 -32.82 -1.06 -14.58
N ASN A 648 -32.17 -1.81 -13.68
CA ASN A 648 -31.19 -2.85 -13.99
C ASN A 648 -31.86 -4.20 -14.22
N ARG A 649 -31.12 -5.14 -14.81
CA ARG A 649 -31.56 -6.52 -15.03
C ARG A 649 -30.60 -7.50 -14.39
N ALA A 650 -31.11 -8.38 -13.54
CA ALA A 650 -30.35 -9.41 -12.84
C ALA A 650 -30.91 -10.80 -13.19
N VAL A 651 -30.18 -11.60 -13.96
CA VAL A 651 -30.70 -12.87 -14.50
C VAL A 651 -29.70 -14.01 -14.32
N THR A 652 -30.04 -14.98 -13.47
CA THR A 652 -29.23 -16.19 -13.22
C THR A 652 -30.12 -17.41 -13.30
N SER A 653 -29.76 -18.37 -14.14
CA SER A 653 -30.48 -19.62 -14.39
C SER A 653 -30.18 -20.72 -13.39
N GLY A 654 -29.08 -20.60 -12.63
CA GLY A 654 -28.63 -21.63 -11.71
C GLY A 654 -28.08 -22.88 -12.42
N TYR A 655 -27.61 -22.74 -13.66
CA TYR A 655 -26.94 -23.78 -14.43
C TYR A 655 -25.60 -23.33 -14.99
N LEU A 656 -24.63 -24.25 -15.03
CA LEU A 656 -23.39 -24.11 -15.78
C LEU A 656 -23.63 -24.43 -17.28
N PRO A 657 -22.72 -24.03 -18.18
CA PRO A 657 -22.86 -24.29 -19.62
C PRO A 657 -22.98 -25.78 -20.00
N ASP A 658 -22.46 -26.69 -19.17
CA ASP A 658 -22.54 -28.13 -19.35
C ASP A 658 -23.85 -28.75 -18.82
N GLY A 659 -24.74 -27.93 -18.26
CA GLY A 659 -26.03 -28.33 -17.71
C GLY A 659 -25.99 -28.75 -16.24
N GLN A 660 -24.83 -28.74 -15.58
CA GLN A 660 -24.77 -28.95 -14.13
C GLN A 660 -25.43 -27.81 -13.38
N ARG A 661 -25.93 -28.10 -12.17
CA ARG A 661 -26.48 -27.06 -11.30
C ARG A 661 -25.37 -26.15 -10.79
N PHE A 662 -25.56 -24.86 -11.00
CA PHE A 662 -24.81 -23.80 -10.38
C PHE A 662 -25.54 -23.32 -9.12
N ARG A 663 -24.86 -23.33 -7.98
CA ARG A 663 -25.46 -22.92 -6.70
C ARG A 663 -25.12 -21.46 -6.42
N ALA A 664 -26.01 -20.57 -6.85
CA ALA A 664 -25.94 -19.18 -6.46
C ALA A 664 -26.13 -19.02 -4.93
N GLY A 665 -25.32 -18.15 -4.31
CA GLY A 665 -25.12 -18.11 -2.86
C GLY A 665 -26.14 -17.29 -2.07
N HIS A 666 -26.53 -16.11 -2.57
CA HIS A 666 -27.33 -15.14 -1.80
C HIS A 666 -28.65 -14.76 -2.49
N ALA A 667 -28.66 -13.74 -3.36
CA ALA A 667 -29.88 -13.24 -3.99
C ALA A 667 -29.57 -12.39 -5.23
N GLY A 668 -30.58 -12.13 -6.07
CA GLY A 668 -30.42 -11.20 -7.20
C GLY A 668 -30.03 -9.80 -6.73
N LEU A 669 -30.82 -9.20 -5.85
CA LEU A 669 -30.60 -7.87 -5.27
C LEU A 669 -30.52 -7.94 -3.75
N GLY A 670 -29.69 -7.10 -3.13
CA GLY A 670 -29.58 -6.98 -1.67
C GLY A 670 -29.16 -5.59 -1.21
N VAL A 671 -29.70 -5.14 -0.09
CA VAL A 671 -29.37 -3.92 0.65
C VAL A 671 -29.23 -4.29 2.12
N PHE A 672 -28.00 -4.48 2.57
CA PHE A 672 -27.70 -4.88 3.94
C PHE A 672 -26.53 -4.06 4.46
N ASN A 673 -26.62 -3.61 5.70
CA ASN A 673 -25.51 -2.96 6.37
C ASN A 673 -24.52 -4.01 6.88
N TYR A 674 -23.67 -4.50 5.98
CA TYR A 674 -22.73 -5.61 6.23
C TYR A 674 -21.75 -5.29 7.36
N TYR A 675 -21.28 -4.04 7.39
CA TYR A 675 -20.25 -3.57 8.32
C TYR A 675 -20.81 -3.07 9.65
N HIS A 676 -22.12 -3.21 9.88
CA HIS A 676 -22.80 -2.69 11.08
C HIS A 676 -22.53 -1.19 11.32
N GLN A 677 -22.40 -0.43 10.24
CA GLN A 677 -22.19 1.01 10.27
C GLN A 677 -23.35 1.70 11.00
N PRO A 678 -23.10 2.78 11.77
CA PRO A 678 -24.17 3.50 12.43
C PRO A 678 -25.15 4.10 11.41
N ALA A 679 -26.37 4.39 11.82
CA ALA A 679 -27.39 5.01 10.96
C ALA A 679 -26.98 6.40 10.41
N SER A 680 -25.95 7.01 10.98
CA SER A 680 -25.31 8.24 10.47
C SER A 680 -24.40 8.01 9.26
N VAL A 681 -24.10 6.76 8.91
CA VAL A 681 -23.21 6.37 7.81
C VAL A 681 -23.95 5.53 6.77
N PHE A 682 -24.90 4.69 7.22
CA PHE A 682 -25.74 3.87 6.33
C PHE A 682 -27.18 4.39 6.29
N PHE A 683 -27.52 5.21 5.30
CA PHE A 683 -28.85 5.84 5.17
C PHE A 683 -29.18 6.25 3.73
N ASN A 684 -30.43 6.66 3.47
CA ASN A 684 -30.91 7.16 2.17
C ASN A 684 -30.57 6.28 0.94
N ASN A 685 -30.61 4.96 1.12
CA ASN A 685 -30.36 4.00 0.06
C ASN A 685 -31.67 3.54 -0.58
N ARG A 686 -31.71 3.49 -1.92
CA ARG A 686 -32.92 3.15 -2.68
C ARG A 686 -32.62 2.13 -3.78
N VAL A 687 -33.50 1.16 -3.94
CA VAL A 687 -33.45 0.20 -5.05
C VAL A 687 -34.82 0.14 -5.70
N ALA A 688 -34.95 0.40 -7.01
CA ALA A 688 -36.27 0.49 -7.63
C ALA A 688 -36.36 0.03 -9.09
N ARG A 689 -37.52 -0.52 -9.50
CA ARG A 689 -37.83 -0.84 -10.92
C ARG A 689 -36.83 -1.76 -11.63
N ASN A 690 -36.10 -2.57 -10.88
CA ASN A 690 -35.19 -3.56 -11.45
C ASN A 690 -35.97 -4.78 -11.94
N VAL A 691 -35.45 -5.47 -12.96
CA VAL A 691 -36.00 -6.73 -13.47
C VAL A 691 -35.14 -7.88 -12.97
N VAL A 692 -35.72 -8.85 -12.27
CA VAL A 692 -34.95 -9.92 -11.62
C VAL A 692 -35.48 -11.30 -11.99
N GLY A 693 -34.57 -12.19 -12.32
CA GLY A 693 -34.80 -13.61 -12.56
C GLY A 693 -33.65 -14.42 -12.00
N TYR A 694 -33.61 -14.64 -10.68
CA TYR A 694 -32.44 -15.19 -10.01
C TYR A 694 -32.74 -16.54 -9.38
N VAL A 695 -32.22 -17.61 -9.98
CA VAL A 695 -32.33 -18.98 -9.47
C VAL A 695 -31.26 -19.20 -8.41
N ALA A 696 -31.74 -19.44 -7.19
CA ALA A 696 -30.94 -19.95 -6.09
C ALA A 696 -31.68 -21.18 -5.55
N TRP A 697 -31.07 -22.35 -5.70
CA TRP A 697 -31.69 -23.63 -5.35
C TRP A 697 -32.04 -23.69 -3.86
N GLY A 698 -33.30 -23.97 -3.53
CA GLY A 698 -33.84 -23.89 -2.17
C GLY A 698 -34.27 -22.49 -1.71
N GLY A 699 -34.14 -21.46 -2.56
CA GLY A 699 -34.75 -20.15 -2.34
C GLY A 699 -36.27 -20.17 -2.51
N HIS A 700 -36.93 -19.15 -1.98
CA HIS A 700 -38.40 -19.05 -1.99
C HIS A 700 -38.96 -17.67 -2.38
N ASP A 701 -38.13 -16.77 -2.92
CA ASP A 701 -38.54 -15.42 -3.31
C ASP A 701 -38.31 -15.18 -4.82
N PRO A 702 -39.35 -14.92 -5.63
CA PRO A 702 -40.78 -14.89 -5.27
C PRO A 702 -41.45 -16.28 -5.30
N ALA A 703 -40.71 -17.33 -5.66
CA ALA A 703 -41.22 -18.67 -5.92
C ALA A 703 -40.17 -19.73 -5.52
N PRO A 704 -40.51 -21.03 -5.46
CA PRO A 704 -39.54 -22.08 -5.19
C PRO A 704 -38.35 -22.08 -6.16
N ASP A 705 -37.15 -22.33 -5.62
CA ASP A 705 -35.86 -22.30 -6.32
C ASP A 705 -35.51 -20.94 -6.94
N ARG A 706 -36.07 -19.86 -6.37
CA ARG A 706 -35.76 -18.48 -6.73
C ARG A 706 -35.38 -17.69 -5.48
N GLN A 707 -34.43 -16.77 -5.64
CA GLN A 707 -34.10 -15.79 -4.61
C GLN A 707 -33.77 -14.47 -5.30
N ASP A 708 -34.81 -13.78 -5.77
CA ASP A 708 -34.67 -12.53 -6.50
C ASP A 708 -34.23 -11.38 -5.58
N LEU A 709 -34.82 -11.28 -4.39
CA LEU A 709 -34.48 -10.27 -3.38
C LEU A 709 -33.89 -10.94 -2.15
N SER A 710 -32.95 -10.26 -1.48
CA SER A 710 -32.38 -10.77 -0.24
C SER A 710 -33.44 -10.86 0.86
N PRO A 711 -33.51 -11.98 1.60
CA PRO A 711 -34.31 -12.07 2.82
C PRO A 711 -33.86 -10.98 3.81
N ASP A 712 -34.82 -10.24 4.38
CA ASP A 712 -34.62 -9.23 5.43
C ASP A 712 -33.68 -8.05 5.10
N ALA A 713 -33.17 -7.99 3.87
CA ALA A 713 -32.22 -6.99 3.40
C ALA A 713 -32.65 -6.43 2.04
N CYS A 714 -33.95 -6.25 1.83
CA CYS A 714 -34.50 -5.63 0.63
C CYS A 714 -35.72 -4.75 0.93
N ALA A 715 -35.90 -4.29 2.17
CA ALA A 715 -36.97 -3.33 2.51
C ALA A 715 -36.96 -2.06 1.63
N PRO A 716 -35.81 -1.52 1.19
CA PRO A 716 -35.76 -0.39 0.25
C PRO A 716 -36.05 -0.76 -1.22
N CYS A 717 -36.20 -2.04 -1.56
CA CYS A 717 -36.45 -2.51 -2.92
C CYS A 717 -37.93 -2.33 -3.28
N THR A 718 -38.20 -1.50 -4.29
CA THR A 718 -39.57 -1.13 -4.69
C THR A 718 -39.81 -1.32 -6.17
N GLY A 719 -40.97 -1.86 -6.56
CA GLY A 719 -41.33 -2.02 -7.97
C GLY A 719 -40.43 -2.98 -8.77
N THR A 720 -39.79 -3.94 -8.11
CA THR A 720 -39.06 -5.02 -8.79
C THR A 720 -40.01 -5.82 -9.68
N VAL A 721 -39.62 -6.04 -10.93
CA VAL A 721 -40.35 -6.88 -11.89
C VAL A 721 -39.71 -8.26 -11.91
N HIS A 722 -40.39 -9.24 -11.33
CA HIS A 722 -39.91 -10.61 -11.29
C HIS A 722 -40.17 -11.31 -12.62
N LEU A 723 -39.13 -11.86 -13.25
CA LEU A 723 -39.25 -12.65 -14.48
C LEU A 723 -39.99 -13.97 -14.18
N PRO A 724 -40.90 -14.40 -15.07
CA PRO A 724 -41.62 -15.65 -14.91
C PRO A 724 -40.66 -16.85 -14.94
N ALA A 725 -40.94 -17.86 -14.13
CA ALA A 725 -40.23 -19.13 -14.19
C ALA A 725 -40.64 -19.96 -15.43
N PRO A 726 -39.77 -20.85 -15.96
CA PRO A 726 -38.40 -21.10 -15.52
C PRO A 726 -37.41 -20.05 -16.06
N ILE A 727 -36.40 -19.72 -15.25
CA ILE A 727 -35.20 -19.02 -15.76
C ILE A 727 -34.23 -20.09 -16.26
N THR A 728 -33.73 -19.92 -17.48
CA THR A 728 -32.91 -20.92 -18.18
C THR A 728 -31.66 -20.28 -18.76
N PRO A 729 -30.65 -21.07 -19.16
CA PRO A 729 -29.52 -20.55 -19.93
C PRO A 729 -29.94 -19.80 -21.21
N ALA A 730 -31.10 -20.15 -21.81
CA ALA A 730 -31.65 -19.39 -22.94
C ALA A 730 -32.14 -17.99 -22.52
N THR A 731 -32.66 -17.85 -21.30
CA THR A 731 -33.03 -16.55 -20.70
C THR A 731 -31.79 -15.68 -20.50
N GLU A 732 -30.70 -16.23 -19.95
CA GLU A 732 -29.41 -15.55 -19.81
C GLU A 732 -28.81 -15.12 -21.16
N GLU A 733 -28.98 -15.95 -22.19
CA GLU A 733 -28.50 -15.64 -23.53
C GLU A 733 -29.36 -14.57 -24.22
N GLN A 734 -30.66 -14.51 -23.91
CA GLN A 734 -31.52 -13.44 -24.38
C GLN A 734 -31.12 -12.08 -23.80
N GLU A 735 -30.64 -12.03 -22.55
CA GLU A 735 -30.10 -10.80 -21.95
C GLU A 735 -28.86 -10.29 -22.71
N TRP A 736 -27.96 -11.19 -23.09
CA TRP A 736 -26.81 -10.82 -23.93
C TRP A 736 -27.28 -10.25 -25.27
N LYS A 737 -28.22 -10.91 -25.94
CA LYS A 737 -28.74 -10.47 -27.24
C LYS A 737 -29.45 -9.13 -27.17
N SER A 738 -30.23 -8.88 -26.12
CA SER A 738 -30.90 -7.59 -25.90
C SER A 738 -29.89 -6.48 -25.65
N TRP A 739 -28.83 -6.75 -24.89
CA TRP A 739 -27.74 -5.81 -24.69
C TRP A 739 -27.02 -5.47 -26.01
N GLN A 740 -26.68 -6.48 -26.81
CA GLN A 740 -26.09 -6.26 -28.13
C GLN A 740 -27.01 -5.48 -29.07
N GLN A 741 -28.33 -5.70 -29.00
CA GLN A 741 -29.30 -4.94 -29.75
C GLN A 741 -29.32 -3.47 -29.30
N LYS A 742 -29.27 -3.21 -27.98
CA LYS A 742 -29.16 -1.86 -27.41
C LYS A 742 -27.93 -1.12 -27.95
N LEU A 743 -26.76 -1.77 -27.96
CA LEU A 743 -25.55 -1.20 -28.54
C LEU A 743 -25.72 -0.82 -30.02
N ARG A 744 -26.32 -1.70 -30.83
CA ARG A 744 -26.56 -1.44 -32.26
C ARG A 744 -27.51 -0.26 -32.47
N GLN A 745 -28.58 -0.16 -31.67
CA GLN A 745 -29.55 0.93 -31.75
C GLN A 745 -28.93 2.29 -31.37
N GLN A 746 -28.01 2.29 -30.41
CA GLN A 746 -27.30 3.49 -29.95
C GLN A 746 -26.00 3.77 -30.71
N HIS A 747 -25.65 2.95 -31.72
CA HIS A 747 -24.39 3.05 -32.47
C HIS A 747 -23.13 2.97 -31.59
N VAL A 748 -23.21 2.22 -30.49
CA VAL A 748 -22.09 2.01 -29.57
C VAL A 748 -21.25 0.81 -30.01
N VAL A 749 -19.93 0.98 -30.03
CA VAL A 749 -18.96 -0.09 -30.34
C VAL A 749 -18.14 -0.40 -29.11
N VAL A 750 -18.12 -1.66 -28.69
CA VAL A 750 -17.37 -2.14 -27.53
C VAL A 750 -16.09 -2.86 -27.97
N GLY A 751 -14.99 -2.55 -27.29
CA GLY A 751 -13.63 -2.92 -27.65
C GLY A 751 -13.00 -1.93 -28.66
N PRO A 752 -11.79 -2.25 -29.14
CA PRO A 752 -10.99 -1.36 -29.97
C PRO A 752 -11.71 -0.96 -31.25
N LEU A 753 -11.69 0.34 -31.53
CA LEU A 753 -12.23 0.90 -32.74
C LEU A 753 -11.36 0.52 -33.96
N PRO A 754 -11.95 0.37 -35.15
CA PRO A 754 -11.20 0.20 -36.37
C PRO A 754 -10.27 1.40 -36.58
N ALA A 755 -9.02 1.16 -37.02
CA ALA A 755 -8.15 2.24 -37.45
C ALA A 755 -8.88 3.05 -38.54
N PRO A 756 -8.86 4.40 -38.48
CA PRO A 756 -9.48 5.22 -39.51
C PRO A 756 -8.88 4.82 -40.86
N LYS A 757 -9.74 4.47 -41.83
CA LYS A 757 -9.30 4.21 -43.20
C LYS A 757 -8.53 5.44 -43.66
N ALA A 758 -7.26 5.28 -44.05
CA ALA A 758 -6.47 6.36 -44.61
C ALA A 758 -7.31 7.01 -45.73
N ALA A 759 -7.48 8.33 -45.65
CA ALA A 759 -8.12 9.09 -46.70
C ALA A 759 -7.39 8.73 -48.00
N ARG A 760 -8.11 8.14 -48.95
CA ARG A 760 -7.59 7.99 -50.32
C ARG A 760 -7.47 9.41 -50.85
N HIS A 761 -6.25 9.96 -50.78
CA HIS A 761 -5.88 11.19 -51.47
C HIS A 761 -5.91 10.96 -52.98
#